data_AF-B3M195-F1
#
_entry.id   AF-B3M195-F1
#
_cell.length_a   1.000
_cell.length_b   1.000
_cell.length_c   1.000
_cell.angle_alpha   90.00
_cell.angle_beta   90.00
_cell.angle_gamma   90.00
#
_symmetry.space_group_name_H-M   'P 1'
#
loop_
_entity.id
_entity.type
_entity.pdbx_description
1 polymer ?
#
loop_
_entity_poly.entity_id
_entity_poly.type
_entity_poly.pdbx_seq_one_letter_code
_entity_poly.pdbx_strand_id
1 'polypeptide(L)'
;MGHLVPRLFLCLTLALCPLLVRSENGPACGSLEINDIGDFRKLENCTHVVGHVRIAYVDFTALNLSLISFASNITEISDYLMVYRCPGLLTLESIFPRLRIIRGQALLFDEFSFVVYENRNLRELGLVELLRIQKGSIRIESNPRLCFVETVDWIFLMGNATRQHYYLKHNTPPSHCPICGSLSPDYGVNQNTSDYCWNLKSAQLRPQPPRLRNCPVACGNNGCDSAGKCCDRNCVTGCSAQNCTLCGNFKSRFGCVNQCLASYEIHKRQCITTKQCRDLGRIPLTQGYRCAEKCPGNQKEVLDAKGILHCQLDCSGDFHVTVAEDLEALQDCVKINGSLTIELTNIKEKIVEALEVSLENIKEITGYLKVVHSGQLTSLTFLKNLDSIKGTKLVENKYALYVVNNHHLEHIWPNNHQVVVQSGSMYFHLNPRLCYEKIMALAPSLKSVQKVSVVDVSPNSNGERVICGAGVRSLNATVDDVNSTAVRILLDYMDWDGMETLMGYSYFYKEAPQQNVTMYDGRHGCGHDNWLMNVVITQSRRHVISGLKPYTQYAYFVKTLTRTDYHMQLDAYSTIGYFQTLPDRPSPVMKLHGSSELSSEILLHWWPPLRPNGVISKYVVTYEKQNVTEKQAKNYDNSSPQNFTQLDCQCVEEEPYYSGPQADDEDFYNKDQIAYEDALPNLIFVSRSQLSRVKKEFDKVIDYAHLIRTRKEEPPKPTTTTPAPTNESLENDRKAAENYEKFRLDSELSQRLAQDEGKEQYNLRHAMPKCQDSHASVGQQVEEKCVLEEILEGTQLPGNKHYYYMTNLEEASFYRVTVSACVEGVVNGCSTPTEVLLKTWSRTNRTNAN
;
A
#
# COMPACT_ATOMS: atom_id res chain seq x y z
N MET A 1 -72.58 -0.87 -67.22
CA MET A 1 -71.69 -1.83 -67.90
C MET A 1 -70.58 -2.17 -66.91
N GLY A 2 -70.24 -3.39 -66.53
CA GLY A 2 -70.61 -4.75 -66.86
C GLY A 2 -69.68 -5.62 -65.98
N HIS A 3 -70.15 -6.80 -65.58
CA HIS A 3 -69.54 -7.72 -64.63
C HIS A 3 -68.08 -8.14 -64.94
N LEU A 4 -67.27 -8.41 -63.90
CA LEU A 4 -66.65 -9.74 -63.65
C LEU A 4 -65.89 -9.80 -62.31
N VAL A 5 -66.36 -10.69 -61.45
CA VAL A 5 -65.82 -11.24 -60.18
C VAL A 5 -65.18 -12.63 -60.56
N PRO A 6 -64.55 -13.52 -59.73
CA PRO A 6 -64.10 -13.53 -58.31
C PRO A 6 -62.69 -14.15 -58.05
N ARG A 7 -62.24 -14.09 -56.77
CA ARG A 7 -61.92 -15.26 -55.89
C ARG A 7 -61.47 -14.72 -54.50
N LEU A 8 -62.33 -14.82 -53.46
CA LEU A 8 -62.37 -15.84 -52.38
C LEU A 8 -61.18 -15.70 -51.39
N PHE A 9 -61.28 -15.53 -50.06
CA PHE A 9 -62.28 -15.69 -48.98
C PHE A 9 -61.90 -14.71 -47.83
N LEU A 10 -62.79 -13.93 -47.19
CA LEU A 10 -63.54 -14.22 -45.93
C LEU A 10 -62.63 -14.67 -44.76
N CYS A 11 -62.69 -14.21 -43.50
CA CYS A 11 -63.52 -13.25 -42.77
C CYS A 11 -62.94 -13.07 -41.33
N LEU A 12 -63.33 -11.97 -40.68
CA LEU A 12 -63.64 -11.81 -39.24
C LEU A 12 -62.54 -11.85 -38.15
N THR A 13 -62.22 -10.62 -37.68
CA THR A 13 -62.17 -10.14 -36.27
C THR A 13 -61.60 -11.04 -35.17
N LEU A 14 -60.52 -10.57 -34.50
CA LEU A 14 -60.29 -10.77 -33.06
C LEU A 14 -59.24 -9.77 -32.52
N ALA A 15 -59.68 -9.00 -31.53
CA ALA A 15 -58.94 -8.39 -30.42
C ALA A 15 -57.43 -8.10 -30.58
N LEU A 16 -57.10 -6.82 -30.80
CA LEU A 16 -55.80 -6.25 -30.42
C LEU A 16 -55.75 -6.12 -28.89
N CYS A 17 -55.34 -7.19 -28.20
CA CYS A 17 -54.69 -7.05 -26.89
C CYS A 17 -53.32 -6.40 -27.13
N PRO A 18 -52.99 -5.24 -26.54
CA PRO A 18 -51.61 -4.80 -26.51
C PRO A 18 -50.86 -5.78 -25.61
N LEU A 19 -49.95 -6.56 -26.21
CA LEU A 19 -48.89 -7.23 -25.50
C LEU A 19 -48.15 -6.17 -24.68
N LEU A 20 -48.44 -6.14 -23.37
CA LEU A 20 -47.64 -5.43 -22.38
C LEU A 20 -46.23 -6.03 -22.46
N VAL A 21 -45.35 -5.37 -23.22
CA VAL A 21 -43.91 -5.49 -23.06
C VAL A 21 -43.62 -5.07 -21.63
N ARG A 22 -43.42 -6.07 -20.77
CA ARG A 22 -43.11 -5.90 -19.35
C ARG A 22 -41.73 -5.24 -19.29
N SER A 23 -41.71 -3.93 -19.05
CA SER A 23 -40.49 -3.17 -18.75
C SER A 23 -39.82 -3.80 -17.52
N GLU A 24 -38.58 -4.27 -17.68
CA GLU A 24 -37.71 -4.81 -16.61
C GLU A 24 -37.18 -3.73 -15.65
N ASN A 25 -37.80 -2.55 -15.58
CA ASN A 25 -37.45 -1.50 -14.62
C ASN A 25 -38.45 -1.53 -13.46
N GLY A 26 -38.22 -2.42 -12.49
CA GLY A 26 -38.96 -2.36 -11.23
C GLY A 26 -38.60 -1.11 -10.39
N PRO A 27 -39.37 -0.82 -9.33
CA PRO A 27 -39.13 0.34 -8.47
C PRO A 27 -37.77 0.26 -7.77
N ALA A 28 -37.05 1.39 -7.76
CA ALA A 28 -35.79 1.56 -7.03
C ALA A 28 -36.07 2.27 -5.68
N CYS A 29 -35.46 1.76 -4.61
CA CYS A 29 -35.56 2.35 -3.27
C CYS A 29 -34.21 2.96 -2.87
N GLY A 30 -34.24 3.97 -1.98
CA GLY A 30 -33.04 4.48 -1.32
C GLY A 30 -32.50 3.48 -0.28
N SER A 31 -31.53 3.92 0.52
CA SER A 31 -31.01 3.14 1.66
C SER A 31 -32.12 2.70 2.61
N LEU A 32 -32.05 1.45 3.07
CA LEU A 32 -33.06 0.83 3.90
C LEU A 32 -32.48 0.47 5.26
N GLU A 33 -32.94 1.18 6.29
CA GLU A 33 -32.69 0.84 7.68
C GLU A 33 -33.93 0.18 8.30
N ILE A 34 -33.72 -1.04 8.78
CA ILE A 34 -34.74 -1.90 9.36
C ILE A 34 -34.34 -2.18 10.80
N ASN A 35 -35.03 -1.51 11.72
CA ASN A 35 -34.82 -1.65 13.15
C ASN A 35 -36.02 -2.30 13.84
N ASP A 36 -37.20 -2.30 13.19
CA ASP A 36 -38.43 -2.95 13.66
C ASP A 36 -39.06 -3.81 12.54
N ILE A 37 -39.90 -4.77 12.91
CA ILE A 37 -40.70 -5.61 12.00
C ILE A 37 -41.58 -4.74 11.08
N GLY A 38 -42.09 -3.61 11.57
CA GLY A 38 -42.89 -2.68 10.76
C GLY A 38 -42.13 -2.09 9.56
N ASP A 39 -40.79 -1.99 9.65
CA ASP A 39 -39.94 -1.45 8.60
C ASP A 39 -39.82 -2.37 7.38
N PHE A 40 -40.18 -3.65 7.50
CA PHE A 40 -40.19 -4.58 6.36
C PHE A 40 -41.18 -4.16 5.27
N ARG A 41 -42.17 -3.33 5.58
CA ARG A 41 -43.05 -2.73 4.56
C ARG A 41 -42.28 -1.85 3.58
N LYS A 42 -41.12 -1.29 3.96
CA LYS A 42 -40.25 -0.52 3.07
C LYS A 42 -39.61 -1.38 1.97
N LEU A 43 -39.58 -2.71 2.15
CA LEU A 43 -39.09 -3.67 1.17
C LEU A 43 -40.17 -4.06 0.15
N GLU A 44 -41.45 -3.77 0.42
CA GLU A 44 -42.56 -4.09 -0.48
C GLU A 44 -42.43 -3.32 -1.79
N ASN A 45 -42.65 -4.00 -2.92
CA ASN A 45 -42.48 -3.46 -4.27
C ASN A 45 -41.06 -2.98 -4.63
N CYS A 46 -40.07 -3.17 -3.76
CA CYS A 46 -38.69 -2.84 -4.06
C CYS A 46 -38.01 -3.94 -4.87
N THR A 47 -37.37 -3.58 -5.99
CA THR A 47 -36.60 -4.53 -6.81
C THR A 47 -35.10 -4.26 -6.81
N HIS A 48 -34.72 -3.02 -6.52
CA HIS A 48 -33.33 -2.56 -6.52
C HIS A 48 -33.12 -1.52 -5.41
N VAL A 49 -32.08 -1.68 -4.61
CA VAL A 49 -31.69 -0.72 -3.57
C VAL A 49 -30.52 0.12 -4.05
N VAL A 50 -30.75 1.44 -4.18
CA VAL A 50 -29.73 2.47 -4.39
C VAL A 50 -29.32 2.97 -3.00
N GLY A 51 -28.38 2.29 -2.38
CA GLY A 51 -27.91 2.52 -1.04
C GLY A 51 -27.48 1.22 -0.36
N HIS A 52 -27.45 1.26 0.97
CA HIS A 52 -27.19 0.09 1.81
C HIS A 52 -28.50 -0.49 2.37
N VAL A 53 -28.44 -1.74 2.80
CA VAL A 53 -29.50 -2.40 3.56
C VAL A 53 -28.94 -2.81 4.91
N ARG A 54 -29.53 -2.27 5.99
CA ARG A 54 -29.12 -2.55 7.36
C ARG A 54 -30.30 -3.12 8.14
N ILE A 55 -30.16 -4.36 8.58
CA ILE A 55 -31.09 -5.04 9.48
C ILE A 55 -30.39 -5.20 10.81
N ALA A 56 -30.82 -4.44 11.82
CA ALA A 56 -30.17 -4.44 13.13
C ALA A 56 -31.20 -4.47 14.26
N TYR A 57 -30.93 -5.28 15.29
CA TYR A 57 -31.74 -5.34 16.53
C TYR A 57 -33.21 -5.76 16.36
N VAL A 58 -33.57 -6.35 15.23
CA VAL A 58 -34.94 -6.84 14.97
C VAL A 58 -35.17 -8.19 15.65
N ASP A 59 -36.22 -8.28 16.48
CA ASP A 59 -36.61 -9.53 17.15
C ASP A 59 -37.69 -10.31 16.37
N PHE A 60 -37.32 -11.49 15.89
CA PHE A 60 -38.21 -12.42 15.16
C PHE A 60 -38.84 -13.49 16.06
N THR A 61 -38.55 -13.50 17.37
CA THR A 61 -39.04 -14.53 18.31
C THR A 61 -40.51 -14.37 18.69
N ALA A 62 -41.05 -13.15 18.63
CA ALA A 62 -42.43 -12.83 19.00
C ALA A 62 -43.48 -13.24 17.94
N LEU A 63 -43.05 -13.76 16.79
CA LEU A 63 -43.91 -14.07 15.65
C LEU A 63 -44.13 -15.57 15.49
N ASN A 64 -45.40 -15.96 15.34
CA ASN A 64 -45.74 -17.16 14.56
C ASN A 64 -45.36 -16.90 13.10
N LEU A 65 -44.09 -17.16 12.77
CA LEU A 65 -43.42 -16.98 11.46
C LEU A 65 -44.09 -17.72 10.28
N SER A 66 -45.21 -18.41 10.50
CA SER A 66 -45.99 -19.10 9.47
C SER A 66 -47.01 -18.21 8.73
N LEU A 67 -47.28 -16.98 9.20
CA LEU A 67 -48.35 -16.11 8.66
C LEU A 67 -47.89 -14.82 7.97
N ILE A 68 -46.62 -14.43 8.06
CA ILE A 68 -46.11 -13.19 7.45
C ILE A 68 -44.90 -13.52 6.58
N SER A 69 -45.04 -13.32 5.26
CA SER A 69 -43.94 -13.44 4.32
C SER A 69 -43.14 -12.14 4.31
N PHE A 70 -41.92 -12.17 4.86
CA PHE A 70 -40.95 -11.07 4.79
C PHE A 70 -40.14 -11.07 3.47
N ALA A 71 -40.52 -11.92 2.52
CA ALA A 71 -39.81 -12.10 1.27
C ALA A 71 -39.86 -10.82 0.42
N SER A 72 -38.69 -10.26 0.16
CA SER A 72 -38.52 -9.13 -0.76
C SER A 72 -38.28 -9.62 -2.19
N ASN A 73 -38.64 -8.78 -3.17
CA ASN A 73 -38.31 -8.99 -4.59
C ASN A 73 -37.00 -8.29 -4.99
N ILE A 74 -36.14 -7.99 -4.01
CA ILE A 74 -34.89 -7.27 -4.23
C ILE A 74 -33.91 -8.20 -4.94
N THR A 75 -33.37 -7.71 -6.06
CA THR A 75 -32.40 -8.43 -6.89
C THR A 75 -30.99 -7.86 -6.78
N GLU A 76 -30.84 -6.62 -6.33
CA GLU A 76 -29.60 -5.87 -6.41
C GLU A 76 -29.50 -4.82 -5.29
N ILE A 77 -28.34 -4.76 -4.62
CA ILE A 77 -27.98 -3.77 -3.61
C ILE A 77 -26.71 -3.04 -4.08
N SER A 78 -26.73 -1.71 -4.11
CA SER A 78 -25.60 -0.92 -4.61
C SER A 78 -24.42 -0.82 -3.63
N ASP A 79 -24.68 -0.68 -2.33
CA ASP A 79 -23.62 -0.41 -1.34
C ASP A 79 -23.28 -1.70 -0.59
N TYR A 80 -23.75 -1.84 0.64
CA TYR A 80 -23.49 -3.00 1.49
C TYR A 80 -24.77 -3.57 2.11
N LEU A 81 -24.71 -4.84 2.53
CA LEU A 81 -25.74 -5.52 3.30
C LEU A 81 -25.21 -5.87 4.69
N MET A 82 -25.88 -5.40 5.75
CA MET A 82 -25.52 -5.68 7.14
C MET A 82 -26.68 -6.33 7.89
N VAL A 83 -26.41 -7.45 8.58
CA VAL A 83 -27.35 -8.13 9.47
C VAL A 83 -26.71 -8.30 10.85
N TYR A 84 -27.25 -7.62 11.85
CA TYR A 84 -26.65 -7.54 13.18
C TYR A 84 -27.65 -7.74 14.31
N ARG A 85 -27.38 -8.72 15.19
CA ARG A 85 -28.19 -9.01 16.40
C ARG A 85 -29.68 -9.13 16.11
N CYS A 86 -30.06 -10.07 15.24
CA CYS A 86 -31.45 -10.39 14.94
C CYS A 86 -31.87 -11.72 15.61
N PRO A 87 -32.32 -11.72 16.88
CA PRO A 87 -32.78 -12.94 17.54
C PRO A 87 -34.01 -13.51 16.83
N GLY A 88 -34.11 -14.85 16.78
CA GLY A 88 -35.20 -15.55 16.09
C GLY A 88 -35.06 -15.68 14.55
N LEU A 89 -34.16 -14.93 13.91
CA LEU A 89 -33.90 -15.04 12.47
C LEU A 89 -33.20 -16.38 12.17
N LEU A 90 -33.81 -17.20 11.30
CA LEU A 90 -33.31 -18.55 10.98
C LEU A 90 -32.52 -18.62 9.67
N THR A 91 -32.94 -17.89 8.64
CA THR A 91 -32.32 -17.86 7.30
C THR A 91 -32.50 -16.48 6.67
N LEU A 92 -31.56 -16.02 5.83
CA LEU A 92 -31.79 -14.81 5.01
C LEU A 92 -32.58 -15.11 3.75
N GLU A 93 -32.77 -16.38 3.38
CA GLU A 93 -33.63 -16.80 2.26
C GLU A 93 -35.07 -16.29 2.44
N SER A 94 -35.55 -16.21 3.68
CA SER A 94 -36.90 -15.72 3.99
C SER A 94 -37.08 -14.21 3.74
N ILE A 95 -35.97 -13.46 3.63
CA ILE A 95 -35.97 -12.00 3.42
C ILE A 95 -35.50 -11.66 2.00
N PHE A 96 -34.42 -12.29 1.53
CA PHE A 96 -33.76 -11.99 0.25
C PHE A 96 -33.63 -13.22 -0.67
N PRO A 97 -34.75 -13.87 -1.07
CA PRO A 97 -34.70 -15.07 -1.90
C PRO A 97 -34.22 -14.82 -3.34
N ARG A 98 -34.29 -13.56 -3.82
CA ARG A 98 -34.00 -13.16 -5.20
C ARG A 98 -32.76 -12.29 -5.35
N LEU A 99 -31.98 -12.09 -4.29
CA LEU A 99 -30.81 -11.22 -4.33
C LEU A 99 -29.71 -11.85 -5.18
N ARG A 100 -29.30 -11.14 -6.24
CA ARG A 100 -28.32 -11.63 -7.24
C ARG A 100 -26.98 -10.96 -7.16
N ILE A 101 -26.92 -9.68 -6.79
CA ILE A 101 -25.67 -8.91 -6.77
C ILE A 101 -25.62 -7.89 -5.63
N ILE A 102 -24.44 -7.77 -5.03
CA ILE A 102 -24.06 -6.69 -4.10
C ILE A 102 -22.88 -5.94 -4.73
N ARG A 103 -23.02 -4.64 -5.00
CA ARG A 103 -22.01 -3.90 -5.79
C ARG A 103 -20.87 -3.29 -4.96
N GLY A 104 -21.05 -2.99 -3.68
CA GLY A 104 -20.00 -2.39 -2.85
C GLY A 104 -19.56 -1.00 -3.35
N GLN A 105 -20.50 -0.14 -3.75
CA GLN A 105 -20.18 1.23 -4.20
C GLN A 105 -19.68 2.11 -3.05
N ALA A 106 -20.30 1.98 -1.89
CA ALA A 106 -19.85 2.45 -0.59
C ALA A 106 -19.68 1.22 0.34
N LEU A 107 -18.68 1.25 1.20
CA LEU A 107 -18.32 0.13 2.08
C LEU A 107 -18.59 0.50 3.53
N LEU A 108 -19.00 -0.48 4.32
CA LEU A 108 -19.11 -0.33 5.76
C LEU A 108 -17.70 -0.36 6.38
N PHE A 109 -17.34 0.69 7.13
CA PHE A 109 -15.98 0.91 7.68
C PHE A 109 -14.89 0.91 6.60
N ASP A 110 -15.21 1.38 5.39
CA ASP A 110 -14.32 1.42 4.23
C ASP A 110 -13.73 0.07 3.79
N GLU A 111 -14.21 -1.04 4.37
CA GLU A 111 -13.70 -2.38 4.10
C GLU A 111 -14.79 -3.36 3.62
N PHE A 112 -15.97 -3.36 4.24
CA PHE A 112 -16.93 -4.47 4.09
C PHE A 112 -18.14 -4.14 3.19
N SER A 113 -18.54 -5.07 2.31
CA SER A 113 -19.80 -4.97 1.55
C SER A 113 -20.87 -5.96 1.98
N PHE A 114 -20.50 -6.99 2.74
CA PHE A 114 -21.44 -7.94 3.30
C PHE A 114 -21.04 -8.36 4.71
N VAL A 115 -21.91 -8.07 5.69
CA VAL A 115 -21.64 -8.30 7.11
C VAL A 115 -22.79 -9.03 7.78
N VAL A 116 -22.49 -10.17 8.42
CA VAL A 116 -23.43 -10.93 9.24
C VAL A 116 -22.78 -11.20 10.59
N TYR A 117 -23.23 -10.49 11.61
CA TYR A 117 -22.54 -10.42 12.90
C TYR A 117 -23.49 -10.67 14.08
N GLU A 118 -23.08 -11.51 15.03
CA GLU A 118 -23.77 -11.78 16.30
C GLU A 118 -25.24 -12.26 16.19
N ASN A 119 -25.58 -13.08 15.20
CA ASN A 119 -26.93 -13.67 15.07
C ASN A 119 -27.00 -15.06 15.74
N ARG A 120 -27.61 -15.13 16.93
CA ARG A 120 -27.63 -16.34 17.79
C ARG A 120 -28.45 -17.52 17.25
N ASN A 121 -29.46 -17.24 16.42
CA ASN A 121 -30.41 -18.25 15.94
C ASN A 121 -30.26 -18.59 14.45
N LEU A 122 -29.42 -17.83 13.73
CA LEU A 122 -29.23 -17.98 12.29
C LEU A 122 -28.59 -19.33 11.99
N ARG A 123 -29.24 -20.13 11.14
CA ARG A 123 -28.83 -21.50 10.81
C ARG A 123 -28.14 -21.60 9.47
N GLU A 124 -28.55 -20.77 8.52
CA GLU A 124 -28.01 -20.72 7.17
C GLU A 124 -28.16 -19.31 6.61
N LEU A 125 -27.32 -18.92 5.64
CA LEU A 125 -27.47 -17.65 4.94
C LEU A 125 -28.58 -17.73 3.89
N GLY A 126 -28.60 -18.78 3.07
CA GLY A 126 -29.71 -19.01 2.13
C GLY A 126 -29.86 -17.97 1.00
N LEU A 127 -28.76 -17.30 0.61
CA LEU A 127 -28.76 -16.37 -0.53
C LEU A 127 -28.65 -17.13 -1.85
N VAL A 128 -29.65 -17.96 -2.14
CA VAL A 128 -29.62 -18.99 -3.20
C VAL A 128 -29.41 -18.45 -4.61
N GLU A 129 -29.89 -17.23 -4.89
CA GLU A 129 -29.72 -16.57 -6.19
C GLU A 129 -28.48 -15.66 -6.28
N LEU A 130 -27.64 -15.57 -5.26
CA LEU A 130 -26.50 -14.66 -5.26
C LEU A 130 -25.43 -15.13 -6.25
N LEU A 131 -25.08 -14.26 -7.20
CA LEU A 131 -24.15 -14.55 -8.28
C LEU A 131 -22.83 -13.78 -8.15
N ARG A 132 -22.83 -12.58 -7.55
CA ARG A 132 -21.63 -11.72 -7.49
C ARG A 132 -21.63 -10.74 -6.32
N ILE A 133 -20.46 -10.54 -5.70
CA ILE A 133 -20.14 -9.43 -4.80
C ILE A 133 -18.98 -8.66 -5.42
N GLN A 134 -19.23 -7.44 -5.89
CA GLN A 134 -18.32 -6.76 -6.84
C GLN A 134 -17.15 -6.04 -6.16
N LYS A 135 -17.36 -5.45 -4.98
CA LYS A 135 -16.35 -4.72 -4.21
C LYS A 135 -16.57 -4.92 -2.71
N GLY A 136 -15.53 -4.72 -1.91
CA GLY A 136 -15.57 -4.87 -0.46
C GLY A 136 -15.37 -6.32 0.01
N SER A 137 -14.88 -6.45 1.23
CA SER A 137 -14.66 -7.71 1.94
C SER A 137 -15.95 -8.23 2.58
N ILE A 138 -15.96 -9.52 2.93
CA ILE A 138 -17.10 -10.19 3.56
C ILE A 138 -16.75 -10.52 5.01
N ARG A 139 -17.62 -10.20 5.97
CA ARG A 139 -17.42 -10.55 7.38
C ARG A 139 -18.61 -11.32 7.93
N ILE A 140 -18.40 -12.59 8.23
CA ILE A 140 -19.40 -13.46 8.86
C ILE A 140 -18.80 -13.98 10.15
N GLU A 141 -19.22 -13.40 11.27
CA GLU A 141 -18.56 -13.65 12.55
C GLU A 141 -19.54 -13.74 13.72
N SER A 142 -19.21 -14.60 14.69
CA SER A 142 -19.95 -14.77 15.94
C SER A 142 -21.40 -15.24 15.75
N ASN A 143 -21.64 -16.16 14.81
CA ASN A 143 -22.96 -16.77 14.57
C ASN A 143 -22.94 -18.26 15.00
N PRO A 144 -23.27 -18.58 16.26
CA PRO A 144 -22.98 -19.89 16.86
C PRO A 144 -23.81 -21.08 16.33
N ARG A 145 -24.87 -20.83 15.56
CA ARG A 145 -25.71 -21.87 14.93
C ARG A 145 -25.61 -21.92 13.41
N LEU A 146 -24.76 -21.07 12.82
CA LEU A 146 -24.68 -20.87 11.38
C LEU A 146 -23.85 -21.98 10.71
N CYS A 147 -24.50 -22.77 9.87
CA CYS A 147 -23.91 -23.79 9.01
C CYS A 147 -23.90 -23.34 7.54
N PHE A 148 -23.28 -24.16 6.68
CA PHE A 148 -23.17 -23.94 5.22
C PHE A 148 -22.37 -22.70 4.80
N VAL A 149 -21.53 -22.16 5.67
CA VAL A 149 -20.68 -21.00 5.35
C VAL A 149 -19.44 -21.44 4.57
N GLU A 150 -18.82 -22.56 4.97
CA GLU A 150 -17.65 -23.13 4.29
C GLU A 150 -18.01 -23.92 3.02
N THR A 151 -19.29 -24.27 2.84
CA THR A 151 -19.80 -24.93 1.63
C THR A 151 -20.11 -23.95 0.50
N VAL A 152 -19.88 -22.65 0.70
CA VAL A 152 -20.07 -21.61 -0.33
C VAL A 152 -18.71 -21.22 -0.90
N ASP A 153 -18.59 -21.23 -2.22
CA ASP A 153 -17.41 -20.71 -2.92
C ASP A 153 -17.45 -19.18 -2.92
N TRP A 154 -16.87 -18.57 -1.89
CA TRP A 154 -16.77 -17.11 -1.76
C TRP A 154 -15.84 -16.49 -2.81
N ILE A 155 -14.81 -17.23 -3.24
CA ILE A 155 -13.85 -16.79 -4.25
C ILE A 155 -14.58 -16.59 -5.59
N PHE A 156 -15.46 -17.54 -5.96
CA PHE A 156 -16.31 -17.42 -7.13
C PHE A 156 -17.21 -16.17 -7.07
N LEU A 157 -17.84 -15.89 -5.92
CA LEU A 157 -18.72 -14.74 -5.75
C LEU A 157 -17.98 -13.40 -5.83
N MET A 158 -16.74 -13.29 -5.31
CA MET A 158 -15.97 -12.04 -5.36
C MET A 158 -15.37 -11.78 -6.74
N GLY A 159 -15.04 -12.81 -7.51
CA GLY A 159 -14.49 -12.68 -8.87
C GLY A 159 -13.06 -12.14 -8.96
N ASN A 160 -12.59 -11.33 -8.01
CA ASN A 160 -11.22 -10.80 -7.94
C ASN A 160 -10.60 -10.99 -6.53
N ALA A 161 -10.04 -12.19 -6.29
CA ALA A 161 -9.53 -12.61 -4.98
C ALA A 161 -8.25 -11.90 -4.50
N THR A 162 -7.63 -11.03 -5.31
CA THR A 162 -6.36 -10.37 -4.92
C THR A 162 -6.54 -9.06 -4.16
N ARG A 163 -7.77 -8.53 -4.08
CA ARG A 163 -8.08 -7.22 -3.43
C ARG A 163 -9.25 -7.30 -2.45
N GLN A 164 -9.91 -8.44 -2.32
CA GLN A 164 -11.07 -8.64 -1.45
C GLN A 164 -10.83 -9.87 -0.60
N HIS A 165 -11.16 -9.78 0.68
CA HIS A 165 -10.97 -10.86 1.65
C HIS A 165 -12.31 -11.25 2.28
N TYR A 166 -12.38 -12.45 2.86
CA TYR A 166 -13.52 -12.87 3.67
C TYR A 166 -13.06 -13.37 5.04
N TYR A 167 -13.82 -13.03 6.08
CA TYR A 167 -13.54 -13.38 7.46
C TYR A 167 -14.67 -14.26 8.00
N LEU A 168 -14.37 -15.52 8.26
CA LEU A 168 -15.30 -16.51 8.79
C LEU A 168 -14.78 -16.98 10.15
N LYS A 169 -15.16 -16.32 11.24
CA LYS A 169 -14.68 -16.64 12.59
C LYS A 169 -15.84 -16.88 13.56
N HIS A 170 -15.64 -17.71 14.57
CA HIS A 170 -16.62 -17.94 15.63
C HIS A 170 -18.02 -18.37 15.13
N ASN A 171 -18.08 -19.11 14.01
CA ASN A 171 -19.29 -19.76 13.49
C ASN A 171 -19.29 -21.26 13.84
N THR A 172 -20.37 -21.99 13.55
CA THR A 172 -20.41 -23.44 13.79
C THR A 172 -19.38 -24.16 12.91
N PRO A 173 -18.51 -25.02 13.48
CA PRO A 173 -17.51 -25.74 12.70
C PRO A 173 -18.15 -26.76 11.75
N PRO A 174 -17.56 -27.03 10.56
CA PRO A 174 -18.14 -27.93 9.56
C PRO A 174 -18.45 -29.33 10.07
N SER A 175 -17.67 -29.82 11.04
CA SER A 175 -17.85 -31.15 11.65
C SER A 175 -19.19 -31.34 12.37
N HIS A 176 -19.83 -30.24 12.79
CA HIS A 176 -21.12 -30.25 13.47
C HIS A 176 -22.27 -29.87 12.53
N CYS A 177 -21.98 -29.67 11.24
CA CYS A 177 -22.95 -29.26 10.23
C CYS A 177 -23.32 -30.41 9.28
N PRO A 178 -24.53 -30.41 8.70
CA PRO A 178 -24.92 -31.38 7.68
C PRO A 178 -24.15 -31.19 6.35
N ILE A 179 -23.97 -32.28 5.59
CA ILE A 179 -23.31 -32.28 4.27
C ILE A 179 -24.34 -31.97 3.16
N CYS A 180 -23.93 -31.19 2.14
CA CYS A 180 -24.73 -30.92 0.94
C CYS A 180 -25.26 -32.23 0.31
N GLY A 181 -26.57 -32.32 0.08
CA GLY A 181 -27.20 -33.47 -0.60
C GLY A 181 -27.44 -34.72 0.25
N SER A 182 -27.19 -34.70 1.56
CA SER A 182 -27.31 -35.88 2.45
C SER A 182 -28.76 -36.23 2.88
N LEU A 183 -29.70 -36.32 1.94
CA LEU A 183 -31.03 -36.89 2.19
C LEU A 183 -31.42 -37.83 1.05
N SER A 184 -30.83 -39.03 1.02
CA SER A 184 -31.44 -40.21 0.43
C SER A 184 -30.98 -41.45 1.21
N PRO A 185 -31.90 -42.18 1.89
CA PRO A 185 -31.58 -43.41 2.63
C PRO A 185 -31.33 -44.63 1.74
N ASP A 186 -31.23 -44.45 0.41
CA ASP A 186 -31.00 -45.53 -0.53
C ASP A 186 -29.58 -45.49 -1.08
N TYR A 187 -28.90 -46.61 -0.90
CA TYR A 187 -27.59 -46.93 -1.47
C TYR A 187 -27.62 -46.74 -2.99
N GLY A 188 -27.18 -45.57 -3.45
CA GLY A 188 -27.09 -45.21 -4.87
C GLY A 188 -25.93 -44.25 -5.10
N VAL A 189 -24.71 -44.79 -5.17
CA VAL A 189 -23.55 -44.09 -5.71
C VAL A 189 -23.83 -43.81 -7.18
N ASN A 190 -24.34 -42.61 -7.50
CA ASN A 190 -24.22 -41.89 -8.77
C ASN A 190 -25.33 -40.82 -8.90
N GLN A 191 -25.24 -39.73 -8.14
CA GLN A 191 -25.80 -38.45 -8.56
C GLN A 191 -24.81 -37.34 -8.18
N ASN A 192 -24.55 -36.43 -9.11
CA ASN A 192 -23.66 -35.28 -8.97
C ASN A 192 -24.10 -34.39 -7.80
N THR A 193 -23.68 -34.71 -6.57
CA THR A 193 -23.81 -33.81 -5.43
C THR A 193 -22.85 -32.65 -5.68
N SER A 194 -23.38 -31.43 -5.87
CA SER A 194 -22.52 -30.25 -6.00
C SER A 194 -21.77 -30.04 -4.69
N ASP A 195 -20.44 -29.95 -4.76
CA ASP A 195 -19.57 -29.68 -3.60
C ASP A 195 -19.91 -28.36 -2.88
N TYR A 196 -20.64 -27.46 -3.55
CA TYR A 196 -21.02 -26.15 -3.05
C TYR A 196 -22.52 -25.98 -2.90
N CYS A 197 -22.99 -25.60 -1.73
CA CYS A 197 -24.40 -25.37 -1.42
C CYS A 197 -24.63 -24.23 -0.43
N TRP A 198 -25.78 -23.57 -0.55
CA TRP A 198 -26.24 -22.54 0.38
C TRP A 198 -27.01 -23.12 1.57
N ASN A 199 -27.64 -24.28 1.36
CA ASN A 199 -28.33 -25.09 2.36
C ASN A 199 -28.49 -26.54 1.85
N LEU A 200 -29.16 -27.38 2.64
CA LEU A 200 -29.39 -28.80 2.30
C LEU A 200 -30.13 -29.03 0.98
N LYS A 201 -30.96 -28.08 0.55
CA LYS A 201 -31.86 -28.21 -0.61
C LYS A 201 -31.32 -27.53 -1.85
N SER A 202 -30.53 -26.47 -1.68
CA SER A 202 -30.16 -25.53 -2.73
C SER A 202 -28.64 -25.50 -2.91
N ALA A 203 -28.20 -26.01 -4.06
CA ALA A 203 -26.83 -25.88 -4.53
C ALA A 203 -26.47 -24.42 -4.83
N GLN A 204 -25.18 -24.08 -4.75
CA GLN A 204 -24.71 -22.75 -5.16
C GLN A 204 -24.86 -22.62 -6.68
N LEU A 205 -25.62 -21.62 -7.14
CA LEU A 205 -25.74 -21.32 -8.56
C LEU A 205 -24.40 -20.82 -9.10
N ARG A 206 -23.84 -21.57 -10.05
CA ARG A 206 -22.62 -21.20 -10.77
C ARG A 206 -22.89 -21.24 -12.27
N PRO A 207 -23.43 -20.15 -12.85
CA PRO A 207 -23.64 -20.06 -14.29
C PRO A 207 -22.31 -20.23 -14.99
N GLN A 208 -22.08 -21.37 -15.64
CA GLN A 208 -20.91 -21.56 -16.49
C GLN A 208 -21.22 -21.03 -17.89
N PRO A 209 -20.29 -20.29 -18.52
CA PRO A 209 -20.43 -19.94 -19.92
C PRO A 209 -20.45 -21.22 -20.76
N PRO A 210 -21.41 -21.42 -21.68
CA PRO A 210 -21.47 -22.60 -22.52
C PRO A 210 -20.21 -22.68 -23.39
N ARG A 211 -19.27 -23.56 -23.05
CA ARG A 211 -18.16 -23.90 -23.96
C ARG A 211 -18.70 -24.87 -25.01
N LEU A 212 -19.28 -24.35 -26.09
CA LEU A 212 -19.50 -25.18 -27.28
C LEU A 212 -18.14 -25.51 -27.91
N ARG A 213 -18.03 -26.71 -28.50
CA ARG A 213 -16.81 -27.22 -29.18
C ARG A 213 -16.23 -26.28 -30.26
N ASN A 214 -16.97 -25.25 -30.70
CA ASN A 214 -16.61 -24.35 -31.79
C ASN A 214 -16.18 -22.95 -31.31
N CYS A 215 -15.66 -22.84 -30.09
CA CYS A 215 -15.32 -21.56 -29.47
C CYS A 215 -13.94 -21.05 -29.89
N PRO A 216 -13.79 -19.79 -30.35
CA PRO A 216 -12.48 -19.23 -30.66
C PRO A 216 -11.56 -19.19 -29.43
N VAL A 217 -10.29 -19.57 -29.59
CA VAL A 217 -9.27 -19.54 -28.52
C VAL A 217 -9.11 -18.13 -27.93
N ALA A 218 -9.35 -17.09 -28.74
CA ALA A 218 -9.35 -15.69 -28.31
C ALA A 218 -10.34 -15.37 -27.17
N CYS A 219 -11.35 -16.21 -26.96
CA CYS A 219 -12.36 -16.00 -25.91
C CYS A 219 -11.90 -16.46 -24.50
N GLY A 220 -10.80 -17.23 -24.41
CA GLY A 220 -10.20 -17.67 -23.14
C GLY A 220 -11.18 -18.39 -22.19
N ASN A 221 -11.17 -18.00 -20.91
CA ASN A 221 -12.04 -18.58 -19.87
C ASN A 221 -13.48 -18.05 -19.87
N ASN A 222 -13.78 -17.02 -20.68
CA ASN A 222 -15.11 -16.42 -20.70
C ASN A 222 -16.10 -17.21 -21.57
N GLY A 223 -15.63 -18.13 -22.41
CA GLY A 223 -16.47 -18.91 -23.34
C GLY A 223 -17.00 -18.09 -24.52
N CYS A 224 -17.95 -18.66 -25.26
CA CYS A 224 -18.62 -18.01 -26.39
C CYS A 224 -20.07 -18.47 -26.50
N ASP A 225 -20.87 -17.74 -27.26
CA ASP A 225 -22.24 -18.14 -27.60
C ASP A 225 -22.27 -19.27 -28.65
N SER A 226 -23.49 -19.74 -28.98
CA SER A 226 -23.72 -20.76 -30.00
C SER A 226 -23.30 -20.34 -31.43
N ALA A 227 -23.05 -19.05 -31.65
CA ALA A 227 -22.55 -18.49 -32.91
C ALA A 227 -21.02 -18.30 -32.91
N GLY A 228 -20.32 -18.66 -31.82
CA GLY A 228 -18.87 -18.56 -31.69
C GLY A 228 -18.37 -17.16 -31.30
N LYS A 229 -19.23 -16.24 -30.85
CA LYS A 229 -18.82 -14.90 -30.38
C LYS A 229 -18.42 -14.94 -28.91
N CYS A 230 -17.26 -14.39 -28.58
CA CYS A 230 -16.75 -14.36 -27.21
C CYS A 230 -17.69 -13.64 -26.24
N CYS A 231 -17.83 -14.19 -25.04
CA CYS A 231 -18.64 -13.58 -24.01
C CYS A 231 -17.94 -12.36 -23.41
N ASP A 232 -18.74 -11.34 -23.12
CA ASP A 232 -18.23 -10.18 -22.40
C ASP A 232 -17.84 -10.59 -20.96
N ARG A 233 -16.64 -10.19 -20.54
CA ARG A 233 -16.13 -10.42 -19.17
C ARG A 233 -17.05 -9.86 -18.09
N ASN A 234 -17.83 -8.84 -18.43
CA ASN A 234 -18.73 -8.18 -17.51
C ASN A 234 -20.09 -8.85 -17.42
N CYS A 235 -20.34 -9.94 -18.13
CA CYS A 235 -21.61 -10.64 -18.00
C CYS A 235 -21.59 -11.63 -16.84
N VAL A 236 -22.61 -11.57 -15.96
CA VAL A 236 -22.72 -12.43 -14.78
C VAL A 236 -23.65 -13.64 -15.01
N THR A 237 -24.64 -13.53 -15.91
CA THR A 237 -25.72 -14.53 -16.07
C THR A 237 -25.61 -15.45 -17.31
N GLY A 238 -24.76 -15.15 -18.30
CA GLY A 238 -24.51 -16.05 -19.43
C GLY A 238 -24.02 -15.42 -20.75
N CYS A 239 -23.59 -16.27 -21.68
CA CYS A 239 -22.94 -15.90 -22.92
C CYS A 239 -23.89 -15.66 -24.11
N SER A 240 -24.32 -14.42 -24.30
CA SER A 240 -24.64 -13.86 -25.61
C SER A 240 -24.77 -12.34 -25.45
N ALA A 241 -24.36 -11.58 -26.48
CA ALA A 241 -24.46 -10.12 -26.47
C ALA A 241 -25.92 -9.60 -26.31
N GLN A 242 -26.92 -10.46 -26.55
CA GLN A 242 -28.35 -10.16 -26.36
C GLN A 242 -28.97 -10.88 -25.16
N ASN A 243 -28.32 -11.90 -24.58
CA ASN A 243 -28.85 -12.68 -23.45
C ASN A 243 -28.19 -12.35 -22.10
N CYS A 244 -27.28 -11.38 -22.03
CA CYS A 244 -26.72 -10.97 -20.75
C CYS A 244 -27.71 -10.11 -19.96
N THR A 245 -28.43 -10.73 -19.02
CA THR A 245 -29.43 -10.05 -18.19
C THR A 245 -28.81 -9.24 -17.05
N LEU A 246 -27.65 -9.66 -16.53
CA LEU A 246 -26.96 -9.01 -15.40
C LEU A 246 -25.51 -8.64 -15.75
N CYS A 247 -25.22 -7.34 -15.68
CA CYS A 247 -23.89 -6.79 -15.92
C CYS A 247 -23.15 -6.56 -14.60
N GLY A 248 -21.91 -7.03 -14.53
CA GLY A 248 -20.96 -6.78 -13.45
C GLY A 248 -20.60 -5.31 -13.35
N ASN A 249 -20.28 -4.65 -14.46
CA ASN A 249 -20.03 -3.21 -14.51
C ASN A 249 -21.31 -2.44 -14.89
N PHE A 250 -21.41 -1.93 -16.13
CA PHE A 250 -22.55 -1.12 -16.55
C PHE A 250 -23.43 -1.83 -17.58
N LYS A 251 -24.76 -1.67 -17.46
CA LYS A 251 -25.74 -2.07 -18.48
C LYS A 251 -25.94 -0.93 -19.49
N SER A 252 -25.66 -1.18 -20.76
CA SER A 252 -25.92 -0.27 -21.89
C SER A 252 -27.02 -0.84 -22.80
N ARG A 253 -27.53 -0.03 -23.74
CA ARG A 253 -28.53 -0.47 -24.74
C ARG A 253 -28.01 -1.60 -25.64
N PHE A 254 -26.69 -1.70 -25.81
CA PHE A 254 -26.03 -2.67 -26.68
C PHE A 254 -25.43 -3.87 -25.91
N GLY A 255 -25.70 -4.00 -24.61
CA GLY A 255 -25.15 -5.04 -23.74
C GLY A 255 -24.36 -4.48 -22.55
N CYS A 256 -23.58 -5.33 -21.89
CA CYS A 256 -22.73 -4.91 -20.78
C CYS A 256 -21.47 -4.19 -21.27
N VAL A 257 -21.05 -3.13 -20.58
CA VAL A 257 -19.87 -2.35 -20.92
C VAL A 257 -19.02 -2.05 -19.68
N ASN A 258 -17.72 -1.87 -19.89
CA ASN A 258 -16.77 -1.47 -18.84
C ASN A 258 -16.85 0.02 -18.50
N GLN A 259 -17.16 0.86 -19.48
CA GLN A 259 -17.25 2.31 -19.33
C GLN A 259 -18.34 2.82 -20.28
N CYS A 260 -19.08 3.83 -19.85
CA CYS A 260 -20.09 4.46 -20.68
C CYS A 260 -19.43 5.34 -21.76
N LEU A 261 -19.21 4.76 -22.95
CA LEU A 261 -18.69 5.51 -24.11
C LEU A 261 -19.82 6.37 -24.69
N ALA A 262 -19.57 7.68 -24.86
CA ALA A 262 -20.54 8.67 -25.37
C ALA A 262 -21.91 8.68 -24.63
N SER A 263 -21.92 8.19 -23.38
CA SER A 263 -23.09 8.08 -22.51
C SER A 263 -22.65 8.32 -21.06
N TYR A 264 -23.60 8.50 -20.15
CA TYR A 264 -23.32 8.84 -18.76
C TYR A 264 -23.72 7.69 -17.83
N GLU A 265 -22.89 7.33 -16.86
CA GLU A 265 -23.24 6.36 -15.83
C GLU A 265 -24.28 6.92 -14.87
N ILE A 266 -25.16 6.08 -14.37
CA ILE A 266 -26.08 6.42 -13.28
C ILE A 266 -26.08 5.29 -12.25
N HIS A 267 -25.94 5.66 -10.97
CA HIS A 267 -25.85 4.74 -9.82
C HIS A 267 -24.83 3.61 -10.01
N LYS A 268 -23.73 3.90 -10.73
CA LYS A 268 -22.70 2.95 -11.17
C LYS A 268 -23.23 1.60 -11.71
N ARG A 269 -24.40 1.62 -12.37
CA ARG A 269 -25.15 0.42 -12.80
C ARG A 269 -25.44 0.40 -14.29
N GLN A 270 -25.82 1.54 -14.87
CA GLN A 270 -26.27 1.61 -16.25
C GLN A 270 -25.77 2.87 -16.94
N CYS A 271 -25.65 2.80 -18.26
CA CYS A 271 -25.30 3.92 -19.11
C CYS A 271 -26.57 4.54 -19.72
N ILE A 272 -26.79 5.81 -19.45
CA ILE A 272 -27.90 6.59 -19.98
C ILE A 272 -27.41 7.68 -20.93
N THR A 273 -28.27 8.09 -21.86
CA THR A 273 -27.95 9.18 -22.79
C THR A 273 -28.02 10.54 -22.10
N THR A 274 -27.37 11.56 -22.66
CA THR A 274 -27.42 12.95 -22.16
C THR A 274 -28.86 13.44 -22.00
N LYS A 275 -29.74 13.10 -22.95
CA LYS A 275 -31.16 13.47 -22.90
C LYS A 275 -31.86 12.84 -21.70
N GLN A 276 -31.67 11.54 -21.48
CA GLN A 276 -32.25 10.82 -20.34
C GLN A 276 -31.74 11.34 -18.99
N CYS A 277 -30.46 11.69 -18.88
CA CYS A 277 -29.92 12.30 -17.66
C CYS A 277 -30.62 13.63 -17.35
N ARG A 278 -30.85 14.45 -18.37
CA ARG A 278 -31.56 15.74 -18.24
C ARG A 278 -33.04 15.57 -17.97
N ASP A 279 -33.69 14.58 -18.59
CA ASP A 279 -35.10 14.27 -18.34
C ASP A 279 -35.33 13.84 -16.87
N LEU A 280 -34.31 13.28 -16.21
CA LEU A 280 -34.30 12.97 -14.77
C LEU A 280 -34.00 14.19 -13.88
N GLY A 281 -33.81 15.39 -14.47
CA GLY A 281 -33.41 16.60 -13.74
C GLY A 281 -31.98 16.56 -13.20
N ARG A 282 -31.12 15.68 -13.74
CA ARG A 282 -29.74 15.47 -13.29
C ARG A 282 -28.71 16.09 -14.23
N ILE A 283 -27.48 16.25 -13.73
CA ILE A 283 -26.40 16.94 -14.42
C ILE A 283 -25.46 15.94 -15.10
N PRO A 284 -25.27 16.03 -16.43
CA PRO A 284 -24.31 15.19 -17.15
C PRO A 284 -22.88 15.73 -16.97
N LEU A 285 -22.07 15.06 -16.15
CA LEU A 285 -20.69 15.44 -15.85
C LEU A 285 -19.75 14.91 -16.93
N THR A 286 -18.96 15.82 -17.52
CA THR A 286 -17.97 15.50 -18.55
C THR A 286 -16.77 14.74 -17.98
N GLN A 287 -16.31 15.10 -16.78
CA GLN A 287 -15.34 14.33 -16.02
C GLN A 287 -16.01 13.11 -15.37
N GLY A 288 -15.49 11.92 -15.70
CA GLY A 288 -16.00 10.64 -15.21
C GLY A 288 -17.27 10.13 -15.91
N TYR A 289 -17.79 10.86 -16.91
CA TYR A 289 -19.00 10.49 -17.66
C TYR A 289 -20.14 10.01 -16.76
N ARG A 290 -20.50 10.79 -15.73
CA ARG A 290 -21.52 10.42 -14.73
C ARG A 290 -22.72 11.36 -14.72
N CYS A 291 -23.90 10.82 -14.44
CA CYS A 291 -25.14 11.56 -14.29
C CYS A 291 -25.43 11.77 -12.81
N ALA A 292 -25.04 12.92 -12.29
CA ALA A 292 -25.09 13.23 -10.87
C ALA A 292 -26.32 14.08 -10.51
N GLU A 293 -26.84 13.92 -9.29
CA GLU A 293 -27.91 14.78 -8.76
C GLU A 293 -27.41 16.18 -8.43
N LYS A 294 -26.16 16.27 -7.97
CA LYS A 294 -25.47 17.52 -7.64
C LYS A 294 -24.08 17.52 -8.23
N CYS A 295 -23.54 18.71 -8.44
CA CYS A 295 -22.14 18.86 -8.78
C CYS A 295 -21.24 18.30 -7.67
N PRO A 296 -20.19 17.55 -8.02
CA PRO A 296 -19.29 16.91 -7.06
C PRO A 296 -18.23 17.88 -6.56
N GLY A 297 -17.82 17.70 -5.30
CA GLY A 297 -16.75 18.47 -4.69
C GLY A 297 -16.99 19.98 -4.79
N ASN A 298 -16.03 20.69 -5.39
CA ASN A 298 -16.01 22.14 -5.58
C ASN A 298 -16.66 22.65 -6.87
N GLN A 299 -17.40 21.83 -7.59
CA GLN A 299 -18.07 22.28 -8.80
C GLN A 299 -19.42 22.93 -8.46
N LYS A 300 -19.72 24.08 -9.07
CA LYS A 300 -21.02 24.78 -8.96
C LYS A 300 -21.88 24.58 -10.20
N GLU A 301 -23.19 24.58 -9.96
CA GLU A 301 -24.21 24.48 -10.99
C GLU A 301 -24.33 25.82 -11.73
N VAL A 302 -23.96 25.83 -13.01
CA VAL A 302 -24.03 27.01 -13.88
C VAL A 302 -24.92 26.71 -15.09
N LEU A 303 -25.74 27.68 -15.47
CA LEU A 303 -26.54 27.62 -16.68
C LEU A 303 -25.72 28.11 -17.86
N ASP A 304 -25.51 27.24 -18.85
CA ASP A 304 -24.93 27.63 -20.14
C ASP A 304 -25.88 28.57 -20.91
N ALA A 305 -25.39 29.26 -21.94
CA ALA A 305 -26.14 30.19 -22.79
C ALA A 305 -27.39 29.57 -23.46
N LYS A 306 -27.45 28.23 -23.50
CA LYS A 306 -28.59 27.45 -24.00
C LYS A 306 -29.58 27.02 -22.90
N GLY A 307 -29.44 27.53 -21.67
CA GLY A 307 -30.24 27.15 -20.50
C GLY A 307 -29.93 25.75 -19.97
N ILE A 308 -28.71 25.25 -20.22
CA ILE A 308 -28.31 23.88 -19.84
C ILE A 308 -27.50 23.94 -18.55
N LEU A 309 -27.96 23.22 -17.51
CA LEU A 309 -27.24 23.08 -16.25
C LEU A 309 -25.99 22.23 -16.45
N HIS A 310 -24.82 22.77 -16.13
CA HIS A 310 -23.53 22.08 -16.15
C HIS A 310 -22.73 22.44 -14.91
N CYS A 311 -21.77 21.59 -14.56
CA CYS A 311 -20.90 21.82 -13.43
C CYS A 311 -19.65 22.56 -13.89
N GLN A 312 -19.41 23.72 -13.29
CA GLN A 312 -18.20 24.50 -13.48
C GLN A 312 -17.38 24.45 -12.20
N LEU A 313 -16.08 24.16 -12.33
CA LEU A 313 -15.15 24.17 -11.20
C LEU A 313 -15.17 25.54 -10.52
N ASP A 314 -15.48 25.58 -9.22
CA ASP A 314 -15.42 26.78 -8.42
C ASP A 314 -14.42 26.64 -7.28
N CYS A 315 -13.21 27.15 -7.54
CA CYS A 315 -12.13 27.22 -6.56
C CYS A 315 -12.16 28.54 -5.78
N SER A 316 -13.33 29.15 -5.60
CA SER A 316 -13.49 30.44 -4.92
C SER A 316 -13.97 30.26 -3.48
N GLY A 317 -13.20 30.78 -2.53
CA GLY A 317 -13.47 30.63 -1.11
C GLY A 317 -12.19 30.55 -0.29
N ASP A 318 -12.33 30.71 1.03
CA ASP A 318 -11.26 30.42 1.96
C ASP A 318 -11.40 28.96 2.41
N PHE A 319 -10.38 28.14 2.13
CA PHE A 319 -10.36 26.71 2.41
C PHE A 319 -9.55 26.44 3.67
N HIS A 320 -10.10 25.63 4.57
CA HIS A 320 -9.44 25.18 5.81
C HIS A 320 -9.40 23.66 5.79
N VAL A 321 -8.20 23.10 5.69
CA VAL A 321 -7.95 21.67 5.61
C VAL A 321 -7.54 21.17 6.99
N THR A 322 -8.39 20.34 7.58
CA THR A 322 -8.18 19.69 8.88
C THR A 322 -8.19 18.17 8.78
N VAL A 323 -8.98 17.63 7.85
CA VAL A 323 -9.14 16.19 7.57
C VAL A 323 -9.08 15.92 6.07
N ALA A 324 -8.93 14.66 5.65
CA ALA A 324 -8.83 14.31 4.24
C ALA A 324 -10.08 14.69 3.41
N GLU A 325 -11.26 14.69 4.02
CA GLU A 325 -12.53 15.05 3.37
C GLU A 325 -12.56 16.51 2.88
N ASP A 326 -11.86 17.42 3.59
CA ASP A 326 -11.79 18.84 3.22
C ASP A 326 -11.09 19.05 1.87
N LEU A 327 -10.27 18.08 1.43
CA LEU A 327 -9.52 18.14 0.17
C LEU A 327 -10.39 17.88 -1.06
N GLU A 328 -11.57 17.28 -0.91
CA GLU A 328 -12.51 17.11 -2.02
C GLU A 328 -12.91 18.46 -2.65
N ALA A 329 -12.90 19.53 -1.84
CA ALA A 329 -13.19 20.89 -2.29
C ALA A 329 -12.01 21.56 -3.03
N LEU A 330 -10.83 20.95 -3.07
CA LEU A 330 -9.63 21.48 -3.72
C LEU A 330 -9.19 20.62 -4.91
N GLN A 331 -9.84 19.48 -5.12
CA GLN A 331 -9.52 18.58 -6.21
C GLN A 331 -9.69 19.28 -7.57
N ASP A 332 -8.74 19.02 -8.48
CA ASP A 332 -8.64 19.62 -9.82
C ASP A 332 -8.47 21.16 -9.87
N CYS A 333 -8.33 21.83 -8.72
CA CYS A 333 -8.06 23.27 -8.70
C CYS A 333 -6.67 23.60 -9.21
N VAL A 334 -6.61 24.49 -10.21
CA VAL A 334 -5.35 25.09 -10.68
C VAL A 334 -5.10 26.45 -10.01
N LYS A 335 -6.17 27.19 -9.71
CA LYS A 335 -6.09 28.51 -9.08
C LYS A 335 -7.13 28.61 -7.98
N ILE A 336 -6.68 28.97 -6.77
CA ILE A 336 -7.54 29.23 -5.62
C ILE A 336 -7.87 30.73 -5.56
N ASN A 337 -9.14 31.08 -5.75
CA ASN A 337 -9.67 32.43 -5.59
C ASN A 337 -10.06 32.65 -4.12
N GLY A 338 -9.07 32.67 -3.25
CA GLY A 338 -9.21 32.88 -1.81
C GLY A 338 -7.96 32.42 -1.08
N SER A 339 -8.10 32.02 0.18
CA SER A 339 -6.98 31.67 1.06
C SER A 339 -6.97 30.18 1.38
N LEU A 340 -5.80 29.60 1.64
CA LEU A 340 -5.64 28.20 2.03
C LEU A 340 -5.04 28.14 3.43
N THR A 341 -5.75 27.48 4.36
CA THR A 341 -5.27 27.18 5.71
C THR A 341 -5.17 25.68 5.89
N ILE A 342 -4.03 25.17 6.36
CA ILE A 342 -3.78 23.76 6.65
C ILE A 342 -3.51 23.64 8.15
N GLU A 343 -4.33 22.83 8.83
CA GLU A 343 -4.25 22.62 10.28
C GLU A 343 -4.53 21.15 10.65
N LEU A 344 -3.46 20.35 10.66
CA LEU A 344 -3.53 18.90 10.80
C LEU A 344 -3.22 18.47 12.23
N THR A 345 -4.24 18.51 13.10
CA THR A 345 -4.10 18.15 14.52
C THR A 345 -4.21 16.65 14.79
N ASN A 346 -4.88 15.88 13.93
CA ASN A 346 -5.12 14.45 14.13
C ASN A 346 -3.97 13.56 13.64
N ILE A 347 -2.95 13.37 14.47
CA ILE A 347 -1.70 12.63 14.16
C ILE A 347 -1.86 11.16 13.71
N LYS A 348 -3.06 10.56 13.81
CA LYS A 348 -3.29 9.16 13.43
C LYS A 348 -3.68 8.97 11.96
N GLU A 349 -4.07 10.04 11.29
CA GLU A 349 -4.61 9.98 9.94
C GLU A 349 -3.50 10.14 8.88
N LYS A 350 -3.43 9.24 7.90
CA LYS A 350 -2.46 9.30 6.80
C LYS A 350 -2.93 10.24 5.70
N ILE A 351 -2.89 11.55 5.95
CA ILE A 351 -3.42 12.57 5.01
C ILE A 351 -2.40 13.03 3.95
N VAL A 352 -1.11 12.80 4.15
CA VAL A 352 -0.04 13.35 3.28
C VAL A 352 -0.20 12.90 1.81
N GLU A 353 -0.51 11.63 1.56
CA GLU A 353 -0.76 11.14 0.20
C GLU A 353 -1.98 11.82 -0.45
N ALA A 354 -3.04 12.06 0.32
CA ALA A 354 -4.23 12.77 -0.15
C ALA A 354 -3.94 14.25 -0.47
N LEU A 355 -3.06 14.90 0.31
CA LEU A 355 -2.58 16.26 0.05
C LEU A 355 -1.79 16.33 -1.25
N GLU A 356 -0.88 15.38 -1.48
CA GLU A 356 -0.10 15.31 -2.72
C GLU A 356 -1.02 15.18 -3.93
N VAL A 357 -1.97 14.24 -3.90
CA VAL A 357 -2.90 14.03 -5.02
C VAL A 357 -3.81 15.24 -5.26
N SER A 358 -4.34 15.85 -4.20
CA SER A 358 -5.34 16.92 -4.33
C SER A 358 -4.74 18.29 -4.65
N LEU A 359 -3.54 18.59 -4.12
CA LEU A 359 -2.93 19.91 -4.21
C LEU A 359 -1.81 20.01 -5.26
N GLU A 360 -1.43 18.90 -5.91
CA GLU A 360 -0.38 18.88 -6.93
C GLU A 360 -0.63 19.89 -8.06
N ASN A 361 -1.87 20.06 -8.51
CA ASN A 361 -2.21 20.89 -9.67
C ASN A 361 -2.28 22.41 -9.38
N ILE A 362 -2.22 22.82 -8.11
CA ILE A 362 -2.41 24.22 -7.73
C ILE A 362 -1.19 25.04 -8.13
N LYS A 363 -1.40 26.07 -8.94
CA LYS A 363 -0.39 27.01 -9.43
C LYS A 363 -0.46 28.40 -8.80
N GLU A 364 -1.66 28.85 -8.40
CA GLU A 364 -1.85 30.21 -7.92
C GLU A 364 -2.84 30.26 -6.75
N ILE A 365 -2.48 30.96 -5.68
CA ILE A 365 -3.36 31.29 -4.55
C ILE A 365 -3.53 32.81 -4.49
N THR A 366 -4.76 33.32 -4.56
CA THR A 366 -4.97 34.78 -4.57
C THR A 366 -4.87 35.41 -3.18
N GLY A 367 -5.30 34.71 -2.13
CA GLY A 367 -5.27 35.18 -0.74
C GLY A 367 -3.91 34.90 -0.07
N TYR A 368 -3.96 34.24 1.09
CA TYR A 368 -2.79 33.81 1.85
C TYR A 368 -2.68 32.28 1.92
N LEU A 369 -1.48 31.78 2.22
CA LEU A 369 -1.22 30.39 2.61
C LEU A 369 -0.84 30.36 4.10
N LYS A 370 -1.62 29.62 4.89
CA LYS A 370 -1.42 29.44 6.33
C LYS A 370 -1.23 27.96 6.66
N VAL A 371 -0.15 27.58 7.33
CA VAL A 371 0.12 26.22 7.78
C VAL A 371 0.41 26.24 9.27
N VAL A 372 -0.49 25.68 10.07
CA VAL A 372 -0.41 25.74 11.54
C VAL A 372 -0.66 24.40 12.20
N HIS A 373 -0.06 24.15 13.36
CA HIS A 373 -0.30 22.96 14.19
C HIS A 373 -0.17 21.62 13.44
N SER A 374 0.54 21.58 12.32
CA SER A 374 0.54 20.44 11.42
C SER A 374 1.78 19.58 11.67
N GLY A 375 1.79 18.93 12.83
CA GLY A 375 2.91 18.09 13.30
C GLY A 375 3.21 16.90 12.38
N GLN A 376 2.31 16.53 11.48
CA GLN A 376 2.51 15.43 10.53
C GLN A 376 3.35 15.83 9.32
N LEU A 377 3.46 17.12 9.02
CA LEU A 377 4.12 17.61 7.82
C LEU A 377 5.63 17.73 8.04
N THR A 378 6.41 17.03 7.23
CA THR A 378 7.87 17.16 7.17
C THR A 378 8.32 18.17 6.10
N SER A 379 7.47 18.39 5.08
CA SER A 379 7.73 19.29 3.96
C SER A 379 6.44 19.86 3.38
N LEU A 380 6.50 21.03 2.73
CA LEU A 380 5.39 21.57 1.92
C LEU A 380 5.48 21.19 0.43
N THR A 381 6.35 20.24 0.08
CA THR A 381 6.59 19.77 -1.29
C THR A 381 5.37 19.20 -1.99
N PHE A 382 4.26 18.92 -1.30
CA PHE A 382 3.00 18.49 -1.94
C PHE A 382 2.42 19.57 -2.87
N LEU A 383 2.72 20.86 -2.65
CA LEU A 383 2.38 21.97 -3.55
C LEU A 383 3.44 22.12 -4.67
N LYS A 384 3.70 21.04 -5.41
CA LYS A 384 4.81 20.95 -6.39
C LYS A 384 4.75 21.99 -7.52
N ASN A 385 3.56 22.43 -7.90
CA ASN A 385 3.34 23.33 -9.04
C ASN A 385 2.98 24.76 -8.62
N LEU A 386 3.05 25.11 -7.33
CA LEU A 386 2.64 26.43 -6.85
C LEU A 386 3.64 27.50 -7.30
N ASP A 387 3.22 28.42 -8.17
CA ASP A 387 4.10 29.45 -8.73
C ASP A 387 3.96 30.80 -8.01
N SER A 388 2.75 31.14 -7.55
CA SER A 388 2.51 32.46 -6.94
C SER A 388 1.43 32.55 -5.87
N ILE A 389 1.65 33.44 -4.91
CA ILE A 389 0.71 33.85 -3.88
C ILE A 389 0.45 35.36 -4.06
N LYS A 390 -0.78 35.77 -4.35
CA LYS A 390 -1.06 37.19 -4.66
C LYS A 390 -1.15 38.09 -3.43
N GLY A 391 -1.65 37.58 -2.31
CA GLY A 391 -1.83 38.38 -1.08
C GLY A 391 -2.95 39.42 -1.18
N THR A 392 -4.05 39.11 -1.87
CA THR A 392 -5.26 39.99 -1.88
C THR A 392 -5.92 40.07 -0.51
N LYS A 393 -5.77 39.01 0.29
CA LYS A 393 -6.14 38.92 1.71
C LYS A 393 -4.89 38.53 2.49
N LEU A 394 -4.66 39.18 3.63
CA LEU A 394 -3.47 38.97 4.46
C LEU A 394 -3.88 38.57 5.87
N VAL A 395 -3.12 37.65 6.47
CA VAL A 395 -3.21 37.31 7.89
C VAL A 395 -2.70 38.50 8.69
N GLU A 396 -3.47 38.92 9.70
CA GLU A 396 -3.17 40.10 10.54
C GLU A 396 -2.90 41.38 9.72
N ASN A 397 -3.53 41.50 8.54
CA ASN A 397 -3.32 42.60 7.59
C ASN A 397 -1.86 42.78 7.12
N LYS A 398 -1.00 41.77 7.30
CA LYS A 398 0.43 41.87 6.97
C LYS A 398 1.00 40.67 6.23
N TYR A 399 0.61 39.45 6.58
CA TYR A 399 1.31 38.24 6.10
C TYR A 399 0.51 37.49 5.03
N ALA A 400 1.17 37.14 3.93
CA ALA A 400 0.62 36.28 2.87
C ALA A 400 1.05 34.81 3.00
N LEU A 401 2.17 34.56 3.68
CA LEU A 401 2.66 33.23 4.03
C LEU A 401 2.82 33.14 5.53
N TYR A 402 2.08 32.26 6.20
CA TYR A 402 2.04 32.15 7.66
C TYR A 402 2.25 30.71 8.09
N VAL A 403 3.42 30.37 8.63
CA VAL A 403 3.80 28.99 8.96
C VAL A 403 4.23 28.92 10.43
N VAL A 404 3.38 28.33 11.28
CA VAL A 404 3.59 28.38 12.73
C VAL A 404 3.30 27.06 13.43
N ASN A 405 4.15 26.69 14.39
CA ASN A 405 3.94 25.53 15.26
C ASN A 405 3.84 24.20 14.51
N ASN A 406 4.74 24.00 13.54
CA ASN A 406 4.87 22.74 12.79
C ASN A 406 6.15 22.03 13.26
N HIS A 407 6.01 21.17 14.27
CA HIS A 407 7.14 20.59 15.00
C HIS A 407 8.12 19.77 14.14
N HIS A 408 7.62 19.08 13.12
CA HIS A 408 8.43 18.19 12.27
C HIS A 408 8.77 18.79 10.89
N LEU A 409 8.37 20.02 10.62
CA LEU A 409 8.60 20.65 9.33
C LEU A 409 10.09 20.97 9.15
N GLU A 410 10.72 20.37 8.13
CA GLU A 410 12.16 20.50 7.84
C GLU A 410 12.41 21.25 6.51
N HIS A 411 11.41 21.29 5.65
CA HIS A 411 11.49 21.86 4.31
C HIS A 411 10.21 22.59 3.87
N ILE A 412 10.34 23.52 2.93
CA ILE A 412 9.21 24.28 2.36
C ILE A 412 9.09 23.92 0.87
N TRP A 413 9.91 24.53 0.01
CA TRP A 413 9.93 24.32 -1.44
C TRP A 413 11.24 23.67 -1.89
N PRO A 414 11.24 22.77 -2.89
CA PRO A 414 12.48 22.21 -3.42
C PRO A 414 13.39 23.31 -3.99
N ASN A 415 14.72 23.11 -3.96
CA ASN A 415 15.71 24.14 -4.32
C ASN A 415 15.54 24.74 -5.73
N ASN A 416 14.93 23.99 -6.66
CA ASN A 416 14.68 24.41 -8.04
C ASN A 416 13.33 25.13 -8.25
N HIS A 417 12.56 25.33 -7.17
CA HIS A 417 11.20 25.84 -7.22
C HIS A 417 11.08 27.13 -6.41
N GLN A 418 10.77 28.23 -7.08
CA GLN A 418 10.61 29.55 -6.46
C GLN A 418 9.16 30.01 -6.54
N VAL A 419 8.54 30.20 -5.38
CA VAL A 419 7.18 30.73 -5.26
C VAL A 419 7.22 32.24 -5.06
N VAL A 420 6.58 32.99 -5.95
CA VAL A 420 6.56 34.46 -5.89
C VAL A 420 5.40 34.96 -5.04
N VAL A 421 5.69 35.76 -4.01
CA VAL A 421 4.66 36.42 -3.19
C VAL A 421 4.51 37.86 -3.67
N GLN A 422 3.34 38.23 -4.20
CA GLN A 422 3.13 39.53 -4.84
C GLN A 422 2.86 40.65 -3.83
N SER A 423 2.07 40.38 -2.79
CA SER A 423 1.70 41.33 -1.73
C SER A 423 1.74 40.63 -0.39
N GLY A 424 2.12 41.37 0.67
CA GLY A 424 2.30 40.83 2.03
C GLY A 424 3.71 40.33 2.33
N SER A 425 3.97 40.11 3.61
CA SER A 425 5.21 39.53 4.13
C SER A 425 5.02 38.05 4.49
N MET A 426 6.05 37.42 5.04
CA MET A 426 6.00 36.06 5.58
C MET A 426 6.17 36.04 7.10
N TYR A 427 5.55 35.08 7.78
CA TYR A 427 5.64 34.87 9.22
C TYR A 427 5.98 33.43 9.54
N PHE A 428 7.09 33.21 10.25
CA PHE A 428 7.57 31.87 10.61
C PHE A 428 8.01 31.84 12.07
N HIS A 429 7.35 31.01 12.88
CA HIS A 429 7.67 30.81 14.29
C HIS A 429 7.35 29.41 14.75
N LEU A 430 8.06 28.92 15.77
CA LEU A 430 7.79 27.61 16.38
C LEU A 430 7.89 26.46 15.35
N ASN A 431 8.84 26.55 14.42
CA ASN A 431 9.15 25.47 13.48
C ASN A 431 10.56 24.96 13.83
N PRO A 432 10.70 24.18 14.93
CA PRO A 432 12.00 23.89 15.51
C PRO A 432 12.92 23.12 14.58
N ARG A 433 12.40 22.36 13.60
CA ARG A 433 13.22 21.63 12.62
C ARG A 433 13.45 22.37 11.30
N LEU A 434 12.83 23.54 11.10
CA LEU A 434 12.93 24.30 9.85
C LEU A 434 14.02 25.36 9.95
N CYS A 435 15.10 25.18 9.20
CA CYS A 435 16.24 26.09 9.22
C CYS A 435 15.91 27.54 8.85
N TYR A 436 16.35 28.47 9.70
CA TYR A 436 16.22 29.92 9.47
C TYR A 436 16.74 30.36 8.10
N GLU A 437 17.89 29.84 7.67
CA GLU A 437 18.50 30.16 6.37
C GLU A 437 17.61 29.77 5.19
N LYS A 438 16.93 28.62 5.26
CA LYS A 438 15.99 28.18 4.23
C LYS A 438 14.79 29.12 4.12
N ILE A 439 14.33 29.66 5.26
CA ILE A 439 13.26 30.66 5.28
C ILE A 439 13.76 31.97 4.66
N MET A 440 14.96 32.43 5.03
CA MET A 440 15.54 33.65 4.47
C MET A 440 15.84 33.56 2.97
N ALA A 441 16.09 32.35 2.44
CA ALA A 441 16.21 32.12 1.00
C ALA A 441 14.91 32.44 0.23
N LEU A 442 13.76 32.50 0.91
CA LEU A 442 12.48 32.92 0.32
C LEU A 442 12.29 34.44 0.29
N ALA A 443 13.07 35.20 1.06
CA ALA A 443 12.92 36.65 1.15
C ALA A 443 13.07 37.37 -0.21
N PRO A 444 13.99 36.97 -1.12
CA PRO A 444 14.07 37.55 -2.46
C PRO A 444 12.83 37.31 -3.33
N SER A 445 12.04 36.28 -3.04
CA SER A 445 10.81 35.95 -3.77
C SER A 445 9.62 36.84 -3.38
N LEU A 446 9.77 37.66 -2.32
CA LEU A 446 8.78 38.64 -1.89
C LEU A 446 8.91 39.92 -2.75
N LYS A 447 7.83 40.31 -3.44
CA LYS A 447 7.77 41.59 -4.16
C LYS A 447 7.41 42.78 -3.25
N SER A 448 7.23 42.55 -1.96
CA SER A 448 6.94 43.59 -0.97
C SER A 448 8.14 44.52 -0.76
N VAL A 449 7.87 45.81 -0.56
CA VAL A 449 8.90 46.85 -0.33
C VAL A 449 9.52 46.74 1.07
N GLN A 450 8.84 46.08 2.01
CA GLN A 450 9.29 45.95 3.40
C GLN A 450 10.26 44.77 3.55
N LYS A 451 11.43 45.04 4.15
CA LYS A 451 12.38 43.99 4.55
C LYS A 451 11.79 43.16 5.69
N VAL A 452 12.01 41.85 5.63
CA VAL A 452 11.58 40.89 6.65
C VAL A 452 12.33 41.15 7.95
N SER A 453 11.59 41.31 9.05
CA SER A 453 12.16 41.59 10.37
C SER A 453 12.34 40.34 11.23
N VAL A 454 13.11 40.44 12.32
CA VAL A 454 13.30 39.34 13.30
C VAL A 454 11.98 38.98 14.01
N VAL A 455 11.04 39.92 14.11
CA VAL A 455 9.71 39.67 14.66
C VAL A 455 8.87 38.83 13.69
N ASP A 456 9.09 38.99 12.38
CA ASP A 456 8.39 38.22 11.36
C ASP A 456 8.94 36.79 11.27
N VAL A 457 10.26 36.65 11.34
CA VAL A 457 10.95 35.36 11.35
C VAL A 457 12.02 35.37 12.42
N SER A 458 11.80 34.63 13.50
CA SER A 458 12.76 34.54 14.61
C SER A 458 13.76 33.41 14.38
N PRO A 459 15.08 33.66 14.48
CA PRO A 459 16.09 32.60 14.43
C PRO A 459 16.05 31.69 15.68
N ASN A 460 15.47 32.16 16.79
CA ASN A 460 15.43 31.40 18.05
C ASN A 460 14.28 30.38 18.11
N SER A 461 13.28 30.51 17.23
CA SER A 461 12.12 29.59 17.19
C SER A 461 12.05 28.75 15.92
N ASN A 462 12.94 28.98 14.95
CA ASN A 462 13.04 28.24 13.69
C ASN A 462 14.43 27.62 13.55
N GLY A 463 14.50 26.30 13.47
CA GLY A 463 15.77 25.57 13.43
C GLY A 463 16.41 25.36 14.81
N GLU A 464 15.67 25.59 15.90
CA GLU A 464 16.14 25.34 17.28
C GLU A 464 16.56 23.88 17.50
N ARG A 465 15.89 22.94 16.80
CA ARG A 465 16.09 21.50 16.93
C ARG A 465 16.89 20.82 15.83
N VAL A 466 17.47 21.57 14.90
CA VAL A 466 18.22 21.02 13.75
C VAL A 466 19.41 21.92 13.42
N ILE A 467 20.52 21.32 13.01
CA ILE A 467 21.70 22.04 12.53
C ILE A 467 21.44 22.61 11.14
N CYS A 468 21.78 23.87 10.93
CA CYS A 468 21.53 24.57 9.67
C CYS A 468 22.81 25.09 9.02
N GLY A 469 22.79 25.20 7.69
CA GLY A 469 23.84 25.87 6.93
C GLY A 469 25.19 25.18 6.95
N ALA A 470 26.25 25.98 7.08
CA ALA A 470 27.64 25.52 7.10
C ALA A 470 28.02 24.71 8.35
N GLY A 471 27.15 24.64 9.35
CA GLY A 471 27.33 23.78 10.54
C GLY A 471 26.93 22.32 10.30
N VAL A 472 26.20 22.01 9.21
CA VAL A 472 25.79 20.65 8.89
C VAL A 472 27.01 19.84 8.50
N ARG A 473 27.43 18.91 9.37
CA ARG A 473 28.51 17.97 9.06
C ARG A 473 28.01 17.00 8.00
N SER A 474 28.70 16.92 6.87
CA SER A 474 28.39 15.93 5.84
C SER A 474 29.04 14.60 6.19
N LEU A 475 28.24 13.53 6.25
CA LEU A 475 28.74 12.17 6.36
C LEU A 475 28.85 11.58 4.96
N ASN A 476 29.98 10.99 4.60
CA ASN A 476 30.07 10.25 3.34
C ASN A 476 29.79 8.77 3.60
N ALA A 477 28.82 8.22 2.88
CA ALA A 477 28.37 6.85 3.01
C ALA A 477 28.43 6.15 1.66
N THR A 478 29.30 5.15 1.56
CA THR A 478 29.54 4.40 0.32
C THR A 478 29.12 2.95 0.46
N VAL A 479 28.75 2.32 -0.65
CA VAL A 479 28.49 0.89 -0.68
C VAL A 479 29.82 0.17 -0.90
N ASP A 480 30.20 -0.61 0.10
CA ASP A 480 31.44 -1.39 0.08
C ASP A 480 31.22 -2.75 -0.59
N ASP A 481 30.07 -3.38 -0.33
CA ASP A 481 29.78 -4.73 -0.83
C ASP A 481 28.27 -5.00 -0.89
N VAL A 482 27.84 -5.86 -1.81
CA VAL A 482 26.41 -6.13 -2.09
C VAL A 482 26.17 -7.62 -2.30
N ASN A 483 25.07 -8.11 -1.73
CA ASN A 483 24.54 -9.46 -1.89
C ASN A 483 23.13 -9.41 -2.51
N SER A 484 22.51 -10.56 -2.77
CA SER A 484 21.12 -10.63 -3.27
C SER A 484 20.10 -10.13 -2.24
N THR A 485 20.36 -10.33 -0.95
CA THR A 485 19.44 -9.96 0.14
C THR A 485 20.03 -9.03 1.18
N ALA A 486 21.26 -8.54 0.97
CA ALA A 486 21.94 -7.70 1.93
C ALA A 486 22.91 -6.72 1.25
N VAL A 487 23.23 -5.63 1.94
CA VAL A 487 24.23 -4.63 1.51
C VAL A 487 25.11 -4.26 2.69
N ARG A 488 26.39 -4.00 2.42
CA ARG A 488 27.33 -3.46 3.41
C ARG A 488 27.63 -2.02 3.07
N ILE A 489 27.31 -1.14 4.01
CA ILE A 489 27.59 0.29 3.93
C ILE A 489 28.85 0.57 4.74
N LEU A 490 29.75 1.36 4.14
CA LEU A 490 30.98 1.86 4.75
C LEU A 490 30.90 3.38 4.89
N LEU A 491 31.22 3.85 6.09
CA LEU A 491 31.27 5.25 6.44
C LEU A 491 32.71 5.76 6.50
N ASP A 492 32.90 7.01 6.08
CA ASP A 492 34.18 7.70 6.26
C ASP A 492 34.43 8.03 7.73
N TYR A 493 35.70 8.24 8.07
CA TYR A 493 36.07 8.66 9.44
C TYR A 493 35.47 10.03 9.74
N MET A 494 34.81 10.13 10.89
CA MET A 494 34.38 11.41 11.46
C MET A 494 35.60 12.18 12.02
N ASP A 495 35.44 13.49 12.18
CA ASP A 495 36.39 14.30 12.92
C ASP A 495 36.39 13.95 14.42
N TRP A 496 37.46 14.32 15.13
CA TRP A 496 37.63 13.98 16.55
C TRP A 496 36.47 14.48 17.43
N ASP A 497 36.01 15.73 17.22
CA ASP A 497 34.83 16.28 17.92
C ASP A 497 33.55 15.47 17.68
N GLY A 498 33.40 14.92 16.47
CA GLY A 498 32.26 14.08 16.10
C GLY A 498 32.36 12.68 16.69
N MET A 499 33.57 12.13 16.83
CA MET A 499 33.80 10.80 17.41
C MET A 499 33.53 10.75 18.91
N GLU A 500 33.90 11.80 19.66
CA GLU A 500 33.68 11.85 21.12
C GLU A 500 32.19 11.78 21.49
N THR A 501 31.33 12.36 20.64
CA THR A 501 29.89 12.44 20.88
C THR A 501 29.09 11.34 20.18
N LEU A 502 29.69 10.57 19.28
CA LEU A 502 29.03 9.52 18.50
C LEU A 502 28.65 8.32 19.36
N MET A 503 27.36 7.97 19.39
CA MET A 503 26.86 6.71 19.94
C MET A 503 26.69 5.64 18.85
N GLY A 504 26.35 6.07 17.64
CA GLY A 504 26.20 5.15 16.51
C GLY A 504 25.53 5.79 15.31
N TYR A 505 24.83 4.98 14.51
CA TYR A 505 24.30 5.41 13.22
C TYR A 505 22.88 4.89 13.00
N SER A 506 22.09 5.65 12.24
CA SER A 506 20.76 5.30 11.77
C SER A 506 20.78 5.26 10.25
N TYR A 507 20.45 4.09 9.70
CA TYR A 507 20.46 3.81 8.27
C TYR A 507 19.03 3.83 7.75
N PHE A 508 18.74 4.76 6.86
CA PHE A 508 17.44 4.88 6.20
C PHE A 508 17.52 4.29 4.80
N TYR A 509 16.58 3.44 4.42
CA TYR A 509 16.53 2.85 3.08
C TYR A 509 15.10 2.61 2.61
N LYS A 510 14.86 2.71 1.29
CA LYS A 510 13.58 2.37 0.66
C LYS A 510 13.72 1.90 -0.77
N GLU A 511 12.72 1.17 -1.26
CA GLU A 511 12.66 0.73 -2.66
C GLU A 511 12.47 1.95 -3.58
N ALA A 512 13.36 2.10 -4.55
CA ALA A 512 13.41 3.26 -5.43
C ALA A 512 13.71 2.82 -6.88
N PRO A 513 12.65 2.51 -7.67
CA PRO A 513 12.80 2.17 -9.08
C PRO A 513 13.39 3.31 -9.92
N GLN A 514 13.25 4.56 -9.45
CA GLN A 514 13.78 5.77 -10.08
C GLN A 514 14.70 6.51 -9.10
N GLN A 515 15.71 7.22 -9.63
CA GLN A 515 16.68 7.99 -8.85
C GLN A 515 16.24 9.46 -8.62
N ASN A 516 14.97 9.68 -8.33
CA ASN A 516 14.36 11.00 -8.08
C ASN A 516 13.85 11.15 -6.63
N VAL A 517 14.33 10.30 -5.73
CA VAL A 517 13.89 10.26 -4.34
C VAL A 517 14.49 11.42 -3.54
N THR A 518 13.67 12.05 -2.71
CA THR A 518 14.12 13.03 -1.70
C THR A 518 14.02 12.41 -0.30
N MET A 519 14.81 12.93 0.64
CA MET A 519 14.81 12.46 2.04
C MET A 519 13.44 12.61 2.73
N TYR A 520 12.56 13.46 2.21
CA TYR A 520 11.24 13.75 2.77
C TYR A 520 10.09 12.97 2.13
N ASP A 521 10.38 12.26 1.04
CA ASP A 521 9.38 11.60 0.22
C ASP A 521 8.72 10.42 0.96
N GLY A 522 7.42 10.53 1.22
CA GLY A 522 6.62 9.58 1.99
C GLY A 522 6.89 9.59 3.49
N ARG A 523 7.40 10.70 4.07
CA ARG A 523 7.60 10.83 5.51
C ARG A 523 6.43 11.49 6.23
N HIS A 524 6.05 10.89 7.35
CA HIS A 524 5.03 11.37 8.27
C HIS A 524 5.72 11.76 9.58
N GLY A 525 5.51 12.99 10.06
CA GLY A 525 6.21 13.51 11.25
C GLY A 525 6.03 12.67 12.53
N CYS A 526 5.01 11.81 12.58
CA CYS A 526 4.75 10.87 13.68
C CYS A 526 5.17 9.42 13.37
N GLY A 527 5.99 9.21 12.32
CA GLY A 527 6.72 7.97 12.04
C GLY A 527 5.99 6.86 11.27
N HIS A 528 4.97 7.24 10.50
CA HIS A 528 4.46 6.42 9.39
C HIS A 528 5.27 6.72 8.11
N ASP A 529 6.55 6.38 8.12
CA ASP A 529 7.46 6.67 7.02
C ASP A 529 7.52 5.51 6.01
N ASN A 530 7.53 5.84 4.72
CA ASN A 530 7.86 4.88 3.65
C ASN A 530 9.36 4.51 3.62
N TRP A 531 10.15 5.04 4.56
CA TRP A 531 11.56 4.74 4.76
C TRP A 531 11.71 3.73 5.89
N LEU A 532 12.35 2.60 5.59
CA LEU A 532 12.78 1.65 6.61
C LEU A 532 14.00 2.22 7.35
N MET A 533 14.04 2.03 8.66
CA MET A 533 15.11 2.53 9.52
C MET A 533 15.78 1.38 10.26
N ASN A 534 17.11 1.30 10.18
CA ASN A 534 17.92 0.40 10.98
C ASN A 534 18.83 1.23 11.90
N VAL A 535 18.61 1.14 13.21
CA VAL A 535 19.33 1.92 14.23
C VAL A 535 20.38 1.04 14.89
N VAL A 536 21.63 1.50 14.89
CA VAL A 536 22.78 0.73 15.37
C VAL A 536 23.56 1.57 16.37
N ILE A 537 23.58 1.13 17.63
CA ILE A 537 24.31 1.79 18.72
C ILE A 537 25.75 1.25 18.77
N THR A 538 26.48 1.43 17.66
CA THR A 538 27.90 1.08 17.57
C THR A 538 28.64 2.15 16.81
N GLN A 539 29.87 2.45 17.22
CA GLN A 539 30.77 3.35 16.50
C GLN A 539 31.46 2.69 15.29
N SER A 540 31.07 1.46 14.94
CA SER A 540 31.61 0.75 13.78
C SER A 540 31.27 1.49 12.49
N ARG A 541 32.27 1.65 11.61
CA ARG A 541 32.09 2.26 10.29
C ARG A 541 31.42 1.35 9.28
N ARG A 542 31.28 0.06 9.60
CA ARG A 542 30.70 -0.95 8.72
C ARG A 542 29.39 -1.44 9.31
N HIS A 543 28.37 -1.47 8.46
CA HIS A 543 27.09 -2.05 8.83
C HIS A 543 26.49 -2.83 7.67
N VAL A 544 25.84 -3.94 8.00
CA VAL A 544 25.16 -4.80 7.03
C VAL A 544 23.66 -4.66 7.22
N ILE A 545 22.98 -4.17 6.18
CA ILE A 545 21.52 -4.19 6.11
C ILE A 545 21.12 -5.49 5.41
N SER A 546 20.29 -6.32 6.06
CA SER A 546 19.81 -7.61 5.56
C SER A 546 18.30 -7.61 5.31
N GLY A 547 17.79 -8.65 4.65
CA GLY A 547 16.34 -8.82 4.39
C GLY A 547 15.84 -8.05 3.16
N LEU A 548 16.74 -7.64 2.28
CA LEU A 548 16.42 -6.91 1.06
C LEU A 548 15.87 -7.85 -0.03
N LYS A 549 15.06 -7.30 -0.94
CA LYS A 549 14.58 -8.04 -2.10
C LYS A 549 15.71 -8.22 -3.13
N PRO A 550 15.87 -9.42 -3.73
CA PRO A 550 16.79 -9.62 -4.83
C PRO A 550 16.49 -8.75 -6.05
N TYR A 551 17.54 -8.41 -6.79
CA TYR A 551 17.47 -7.61 -8.02
C TYR A 551 16.60 -6.36 -7.92
N THR A 552 16.68 -5.65 -6.80
CA THR A 552 15.85 -4.50 -6.49
C THR A 552 16.73 -3.28 -6.20
N GLN A 553 16.36 -2.13 -6.76
CA GLN A 553 17.06 -0.86 -6.53
C GLN A 553 16.53 -0.18 -5.27
N TYR A 554 17.45 0.21 -4.39
CA TYR A 554 17.18 0.90 -3.15
C TYR A 554 17.84 2.28 -3.14
N ALA A 555 17.15 3.26 -2.57
CA ALA A 555 17.73 4.53 -2.13
C ALA A 555 18.10 4.40 -0.65
N TYR A 556 19.23 4.96 -0.23
CA TYR A 556 19.64 4.96 1.17
C TYR A 556 20.34 6.25 1.58
N PHE A 557 20.29 6.57 2.86
CA PHE A 557 21.15 7.57 3.47
C PHE A 557 21.36 7.26 4.96
N VAL A 558 22.38 7.86 5.55
CA VAL A 558 22.81 7.58 6.92
C VAL A 558 22.81 8.86 7.74
N LYS A 559 22.35 8.76 8.98
CA LYS A 559 22.38 9.84 9.97
C LYS A 559 23.09 9.35 11.23
N THR A 560 23.96 10.17 11.82
CA THR A 560 24.62 9.86 13.10
C THR A 560 23.66 9.96 14.29
N LEU A 561 23.97 9.22 15.36
CA LEU A 561 23.33 9.29 16.68
C LEU A 561 24.38 9.82 17.67
N THR A 562 24.11 10.95 18.31
CA THR A 562 25.06 11.65 19.20
C THR A 562 24.56 11.70 20.65
N ARG A 563 25.43 11.81 21.67
CA ARG A 563 25.09 11.64 23.10
C ARG A 563 24.50 12.88 23.81
N THR A 564 24.69 14.07 23.27
CA THR A 564 24.39 15.32 23.98
C THR A 564 22.90 15.66 23.94
N ASP A 565 22.35 16.25 25.02
CA ASP A 565 21.05 16.97 25.00
C ASP A 565 20.99 18.06 23.88
N TYR A 566 22.15 18.39 23.31
CA TYR A 566 22.39 19.17 22.10
C TYR A 566 22.62 18.31 20.83
N HIS A 567 21.86 17.22 20.61
CA HIS A 567 21.86 16.44 19.34
C HIS A 567 21.81 17.35 18.08
N MET A 568 21.31 18.56 18.29
CA MET A 568 21.06 19.66 17.37
C MET A 568 22.31 20.46 16.97
N GLN A 569 23.53 20.07 17.36
CA GLN A 569 24.79 20.74 16.96
C GLN A 569 25.84 19.83 16.28
N LEU A 570 25.72 18.50 16.36
CA LEU A 570 26.75 17.57 15.88
C LEU A 570 26.26 16.45 14.92
N ASP A 571 24.94 16.30 14.74
CA ASP A 571 24.39 15.30 13.81
C ASP A 571 24.86 15.52 12.36
N ALA A 572 25.42 14.47 11.76
CA ALA A 572 25.86 14.45 10.38
C ALA A 572 24.92 13.59 9.51
N TYR A 573 24.68 14.06 8.29
CA TYR A 573 23.83 13.38 7.30
C TYR A 573 24.63 13.03 6.06
N SER A 574 24.34 11.86 5.49
CA SER A 574 24.84 11.51 4.16
C SER A 574 23.93 12.00 3.05
N THR A 575 24.53 12.22 1.88
CA THR A 575 23.75 12.33 0.65
C THR A 575 23.04 11.01 0.36
N ILE A 576 21.95 11.08 -0.40
CA ILE A 576 21.22 9.88 -0.82
C ILE A 576 22.08 9.12 -1.83
N GLY A 577 22.44 7.89 -1.47
CA GLY A 577 23.06 6.91 -2.34
C GLY A 577 22.03 5.97 -2.93
N TYR A 578 22.41 5.28 -4.00
CA TYR A 578 21.59 4.24 -4.62
C TYR A 578 22.43 2.98 -4.79
N PHE A 579 21.81 1.82 -4.55
CA PHE A 579 22.40 0.53 -4.88
C PHE A 579 21.33 -0.42 -5.41
N GLN A 580 21.77 -1.44 -6.13
CA GLN A 580 20.92 -2.51 -6.61
C GLN A 580 21.45 -3.83 -6.05
N THR A 581 20.56 -4.60 -5.42
CA THR A 581 20.91 -5.93 -4.93
C THR A 581 21.20 -6.89 -6.09
N LEU A 582 22.01 -7.91 -5.83
CA LEU A 582 22.35 -8.91 -6.84
C LEU A 582 21.14 -9.78 -7.21
N PRO A 583 21.11 -10.36 -8.42
CA PRO A 583 20.11 -11.34 -8.79
C PRO A 583 20.20 -12.60 -7.93
N ASP A 584 19.07 -13.29 -7.79
CA ASP A 584 18.96 -14.56 -7.06
C ASP A 584 18.07 -15.53 -7.85
N ARG A 585 17.99 -16.77 -7.37
CA ARG A 585 17.15 -17.81 -7.94
C ARG A 585 15.69 -17.33 -8.04
N PRO A 586 15.05 -17.42 -9.22
CA PRO A 586 13.66 -17.03 -9.40
C PRO A 586 12.72 -18.02 -8.70
N SER A 587 11.51 -17.57 -8.38
CA SER A 587 10.44 -18.45 -7.93
C SER A 587 10.01 -19.44 -9.05
N PRO A 588 9.29 -20.53 -8.72
CA PRO A 588 8.74 -21.43 -9.75
C PRO A 588 7.88 -20.67 -10.78
N VAL A 589 7.80 -21.20 -12.00
CA VAL A 589 6.92 -20.65 -13.03
C VAL A 589 5.46 -20.82 -12.64
N MET A 590 4.64 -19.83 -12.98
CA MET A 590 3.23 -19.81 -12.60
C MET A 590 2.37 -20.44 -13.70
N LYS A 591 1.25 -21.07 -13.33
CA LYS A 591 0.21 -21.55 -14.25
C LYS A 591 0.72 -22.37 -15.45
N LEU A 592 1.54 -23.39 -15.17
CA LEU A 592 1.98 -24.35 -16.18
C LEU A 592 0.80 -25.23 -16.62
N HIS A 593 0.47 -25.23 -17.90
CA HIS A 593 -0.61 -26.04 -18.48
C HIS A 593 -0.28 -26.42 -19.93
N GLY A 594 -0.89 -27.49 -20.43
CA GLY A 594 -0.73 -27.86 -21.83
C GLY A 594 -1.95 -28.57 -22.40
N SER A 595 -2.09 -28.50 -23.72
CA SER A 595 -3.17 -29.13 -24.48
C SER A 595 -2.61 -29.92 -25.66
N SER A 596 -3.28 -31.01 -26.01
CA SER A 596 -2.90 -31.89 -27.12
C SER A 596 -4.05 -31.92 -28.13
N GLU A 597 -3.84 -31.32 -29.30
CA GLU A 597 -4.79 -31.34 -30.42
C GLU A 597 -4.48 -32.48 -31.42
N LEU A 598 -3.23 -32.93 -31.43
CA LEU A 598 -2.71 -33.99 -32.30
C LEU A 598 -2.21 -35.15 -31.44
N SER A 599 -2.34 -36.38 -31.94
CA SER A 599 -1.98 -37.57 -31.18
C SER A 599 -0.47 -37.70 -30.89
N SER A 600 0.36 -36.93 -31.61
CA SER A 600 1.82 -36.87 -31.47
C SER A 600 2.37 -35.55 -30.94
N GLU A 601 1.51 -34.60 -30.53
CA GLU A 601 1.96 -33.26 -30.11
C GLU A 601 1.23 -32.74 -28.86
N ILE A 602 1.97 -32.00 -28.04
CA ILE A 602 1.45 -31.26 -26.89
C ILE A 602 1.96 -29.82 -26.95
N LEU A 603 1.05 -28.86 -26.92
CA LEU A 603 1.34 -27.43 -26.77
C LEU A 603 1.37 -27.07 -25.28
N LEU A 604 2.53 -26.60 -24.81
CA LEU A 604 2.78 -26.20 -23.43
C LEU A 604 2.76 -24.66 -23.30
N HIS A 605 2.16 -24.16 -22.21
CA HIS A 605 2.11 -22.74 -21.85
C HIS A 605 2.39 -22.53 -20.35
N TRP A 606 3.08 -21.44 -20.02
CA TRP A 606 3.32 -21.02 -18.62
C TRP A 606 3.34 -19.50 -18.49
N TRP A 607 3.22 -19.01 -17.26
CA TRP A 607 3.42 -17.61 -16.90
C TRP A 607 4.79 -17.42 -16.25
N PRO A 608 5.36 -16.20 -16.32
CA PRO A 608 6.60 -15.88 -15.62
C PRO A 608 6.52 -16.15 -14.10
N PRO A 609 7.66 -16.37 -13.44
CA PRO A 609 7.75 -16.43 -11.98
C PRO A 609 7.10 -15.22 -11.29
N LEU A 610 6.44 -15.44 -10.15
CA LEU A 610 5.88 -14.35 -9.33
C LEU A 610 6.98 -13.43 -8.80
N ARG A 611 8.10 -14.01 -8.36
CA ARG A 611 9.31 -13.28 -7.96
C ARG A 611 10.43 -13.67 -8.92
N PRO A 612 10.68 -12.86 -9.97
CA PRO A 612 11.70 -13.18 -10.96
C PRO A 612 13.12 -13.05 -10.39
N ASN A 613 13.33 -12.26 -9.33
CA ASN A 613 14.62 -12.10 -8.64
C ASN A 613 15.81 -11.77 -9.57
N GLY A 614 15.53 -11.21 -10.75
CA GLY A 614 16.51 -11.04 -11.82
C GLY A 614 15.86 -10.98 -13.20
N VAL A 615 16.68 -10.77 -14.22
CA VAL A 615 16.26 -10.88 -15.61
C VAL A 615 16.25 -12.36 -16.00
N ILE A 616 15.09 -12.85 -16.45
CA ILE A 616 14.95 -14.24 -16.92
C ILE A 616 15.65 -14.37 -18.27
N SER A 617 16.73 -15.14 -18.31
CA SER A 617 17.52 -15.38 -19.53
C SER A 617 16.93 -16.48 -20.40
N LYS A 618 16.54 -17.59 -19.77
CA LYS A 618 16.02 -18.77 -20.46
C LYS A 618 15.03 -19.58 -19.61
N TYR A 619 14.21 -20.37 -20.27
CA TYR A 619 13.42 -21.44 -19.69
C TYR A 619 13.97 -22.80 -20.13
N VAL A 620 14.00 -23.77 -19.23
CA VAL A 620 14.39 -25.14 -19.53
C VAL A 620 13.16 -26.03 -19.39
N VAL A 621 12.81 -26.73 -20.47
CA VAL A 621 11.68 -27.64 -20.53
C VAL A 621 12.18 -29.08 -20.66
N THR A 622 11.70 -29.97 -19.81
CA THR A 622 11.95 -31.41 -19.88
C THR A 622 10.64 -32.18 -19.88
N TYR A 623 10.62 -33.33 -20.54
CA TYR A 623 9.46 -34.20 -20.54
C TYR A 623 9.89 -35.66 -20.61
N GLU A 624 9.25 -36.50 -19.79
CA GLU A 624 9.48 -37.94 -19.73
C GLU A 624 8.16 -38.70 -19.82
N LYS A 625 8.16 -39.84 -20.53
CA LYS A 625 6.99 -40.71 -20.62
C LYS A 625 6.79 -41.43 -19.29
N GLN A 626 5.58 -41.36 -18.74
CA GLN A 626 5.23 -41.96 -17.47
C GLN A 626 4.23 -43.11 -17.67
N ASN A 627 4.57 -44.30 -17.15
CA ASN A 627 3.72 -45.50 -17.20
C ASN A 627 2.71 -45.47 -16.05
N VAL A 628 1.70 -44.61 -16.16
CA VAL A 628 0.70 -44.38 -15.10
C VAL A 628 -0.62 -45.04 -15.49
N THR A 629 -1.20 -45.84 -14.58
CA THR A 629 -2.56 -46.36 -14.74
C THR A 629 -3.60 -45.27 -14.52
N GLU A 630 -4.76 -45.31 -15.20
CA GLU A 630 -5.81 -44.27 -15.07
C GLU A 630 -6.27 -44.01 -13.62
N LYS A 631 -6.08 -44.98 -12.70
CA LYS A 631 -6.35 -44.82 -11.27
C LYS A 631 -5.27 -44.03 -10.51
N GLN A 632 -4.01 -44.04 -10.95
CA GLN A 632 -2.91 -43.27 -10.36
C GLN A 632 -2.84 -41.84 -10.93
N ALA A 633 -3.29 -41.60 -12.16
CA ALA A 633 -3.39 -40.27 -12.74
C ALA A 633 -4.40 -39.36 -11.98
N LYS A 634 -5.50 -39.95 -11.47
CA LYS A 634 -6.46 -39.25 -10.60
C LYS A 634 -5.90 -38.86 -9.22
N ASN A 635 -4.84 -39.52 -8.75
CA ASN A 635 -4.15 -39.14 -7.52
C ASN A 635 -3.15 -37.99 -7.73
N TYR A 636 -2.72 -37.73 -8.97
CA TYR A 636 -1.89 -36.56 -9.33
C TYR A 636 -2.72 -35.31 -9.62
N ASP A 637 -3.94 -35.46 -10.14
CA ASP A 637 -4.95 -34.36 -10.13
C ASP A 637 -5.40 -34.00 -8.70
N ASN A 638 -5.23 -34.93 -7.74
CA ASN A 638 -5.53 -34.77 -6.32
C ASN A 638 -4.27 -34.70 -5.44
N SER A 639 -3.08 -34.47 -5.99
CA SER A 639 -1.98 -33.98 -5.15
C SER A 639 -2.35 -32.56 -4.76
N SER A 640 -3.04 -32.46 -3.62
CA SER A 640 -3.09 -31.28 -2.76
C SER A 640 -1.77 -30.53 -2.91
N PRO A 641 -1.78 -29.20 -3.11
CA PRO A 641 -0.54 -28.44 -3.06
C PRO A 641 0.18 -28.92 -1.81
N GLN A 642 1.37 -29.53 -1.96
CA GLN A 642 2.17 -29.90 -0.81
C GLN A 642 2.10 -28.69 0.10
N ASN A 643 1.60 -28.92 1.32
CA ASN A 643 1.61 -27.93 2.36
C ASN A 643 3.03 -27.39 2.37
N PHE A 644 3.24 -26.24 1.71
CA PHE A 644 4.13 -25.24 2.21
C PHE A 644 3.59 -25.05 3.60
N THR A 645 4.15 -25.80 4.55
CA THR A 645 4.12 -25.43 5.94
C THR A 645 4.41 -23.96 5.90
N GLN A 646 3.37 -23.22 6.27
CA GLN A 646 3.33 -21.80 6.46
C GLN A 646 4.31 -21.49 7.61
N LEU A 647 5.61 -21.71 7.35
CA LEU A 647 6.69 -21.03 8.00
C LEU A 647 6.92 -19.80 7.14
N ASP A 648 6.67 -18.67 7.77
CA ASP A 648 6.86 -17.30 7.28
C ASP A 648 5.79 -16.78 6.30
N CYS A 649 4.53 -17.04 6.63
CA CYS A 649 3.59 -15.92 6.70
C CYS A 649 3.27 -15.62 8.18
N GLN A 650 4.31 -15.38 8.97
CA GLN A 650 4.15 -14.30 9.94
C GLN A 650 4.07 -13.05 9.08
N CYS A 651 2.87 -12.52 8.91
CA CYS A 651 2.79 -11.07 8.88
C CYS A 651 3.44 -10.68 10.20
N VAL A 652 4.70 -10.24 10.15
CA VAL A 652 5.09 -9.23 11.11
C VAL A 652 4.15 -8.10 10.74
N GLU A 653 3.00 -8.06 11.40
CA GLU A 653 2.39 -6.80 11.75
C GLU A 653 3.53 -6.08 12.50
N GLU A 654 4.43 -5.44 11.74
CA GLU A 654 5.28 -4.44 12.30
C GLU A 654 4.27 -3.40 12.74
N GLU A 655 3.94 -3.47 14.02
CA GLU A 655 3.20 -2.44 14.70
C GLU A 655 3.80 -1.12 14.21
N PRO A 656 2.98 -0.20 13.67
CA PRO A 656 3.47 1.10 13.20
C PRO A 656 4.12 1.95 14.31
N TYR A 657 4.22 1.40 15.52
CA TYR A 657 4.87 1.94 16.69
C TYR A 657 6.39 1.79 16.69
N TYR A 658 7.00 1.08 15.72
CA TYR A 658 8.45 1.12 15.51
C TYR A 658 8.88 2.32 14.65
N SER A 659 8.32 3.49 14.97
CA SER A 659 9.16 4.67 14.99
C SER A 659 10.15 4.38 16.11
N GLY A 660 11.42 4.08 15.79
CA GLY A 660 12.42 3.94 16.83
C GLY A 660 12.29 5.10 17.83
N PRO A 661 12.57 4.86 19.13
CA PRO A 661 12.29 5.78 20.22
C PRO A 661 12.65 7.21 19.80
N GLN A 662 11.67 8.10 19.87
CA GLN A 662 11.94 9.51 19.67
C GLN A 662 12.84 9.98 20.84
N ALA A 663 13.70 10.96 20.60
CA ALA A 663 14.72 11.39 21.57
C ALA A 663 14.15 11.92 22.92
N ASP A 664 12.83 11.97 23.05
CA ASP A 664 12.02 12.33 24.21
C ASP A 664 11.57 11.14 25.07
N ASP A 665 11.88 9.88 24.71
CA ASP A 665 11.72 8.76 25.64
C ASP A 665 12.72 8.89 26.80
N GLU A 666 12.22 9.27 27.98
CA GLU A 666 13.03 9.51 29.19
C GLU A 666 13.87 8.29 29.62
N ASP A 667 13.47 7.07 29.21
CA ASP A 667 14.16 5.82 29.51
C ASP A 667 15.24 5.42 28.47
N PHE A 668 15.38 6.15 27.36
CA PHE A 668 16.29 5.77 26.27
C PHE A 668 17.76 6.13 26.54
N TYR A 669 18.00 7.22 27.28
CA TYR A 669 19.33 7.62 27.72
C TYR A 669 19.41 7.36 29.22
N ASN A 670 20.31 6.47 29.65
CA ASN A 670 20.64 6.31 31.06
C ASN A 670 21.38 7.57 31.55
N LYS A 671 20.66 8.69 31.70
CA LYS A 671 21.17 10.05 31.95
C LYS A 671 22.09 10.07 33.16
N ASP A 672 21.78 9.25 34.17
CA ASP A 672 22.57 9.12 35.40
C ASP A 672 23.96 8.51 35.14
N GLN A 673 24.05 7.52 34.25
CA GLN A 673 25.34 6.91 33.88
C GLN A 673 26.19 7.86 33.04
N ILE A 674 25.55 8.61 32.12
CA ILE A 674 26.23 9.58 31.27
C ILE A 674 26.75 10.76 32.09
N ALA A 675 25.93 11.30 33.01
CA ALA A 675 26.35 12.37 33.92
C ALA A 675 27.50 11.94 34.84
N TYR A 676 27.51 10.67 35.28
CA TYR A 676 28.60 10.11 36.06
C TYR A 676 29.91 10.02 35.27
N GLU A 677 29.86 9.53 34.02
CA GLU A 677 31.04 9.40 33.13
C GLU A 677 31.61 10.76 32.67
N ASP A 678 30.78 11.79 32.52
CA ASP A 678 31.20 13.15 32.14
C ASP A 678 31.73 13.97 33.34
N ALA A 679 31.18 13.73 34.53
CA ALA A 679 31.62 14.40 35.76
C ALA A 679 32.94 13.84 36.32
N LEU A 680 33.21 12.54 36.15
CA LEU A 680 34.38 11.89 36.75
C LEU A 680 35.73 12.47 36.26
N PRO A 681 35.98 12.65 34.95
CA PRO A 681 37.23 13.22 34.45
C PRO A 681 37.41 14.68 34.89
N ASN A 682 36.31 15.44 34.93
CA ASN A 682 36.30 16.83 35.38
C ASN A 682 36.57 16.96 36.90
N LEU A 683 36.13 15.98 37.71
CA LEU A 683 36.44 15.89 39.14
C LEU A 683 37.88 15.46 39.42
N ILE A 684 38.47 14.64 38.54
CA ILE A 684 39.84 14.09 38.71
C ILE A 684 40.90 15.00 38.05
N PHE A 685 40.52 15.89 37.13
CA PHE A 685 41.44 16.78 36.43
C PHE A 685 42.02 17.86 37.38
N VAL A 686 43.28 17.67 37.78
CA VAL A 686 44.07 18.68 38.50
C VAL A 686 45.10 19.28 37.53
N SER A 687 44.97 20.57 37.22
CA SER A 687 45.99 21.24 36.41
C SER A 687 47.36 21.16 37.11
N ARG A 688 48.41 20.74 36.39
CA ARG A 688 49.78 20.63 36.94
C ARG A 688 50.30 21.93 37.58
N SER A 689 49.69 23.09 37.29
CA SER A 689 50.00 24.37 37.93
C SER A 689 49.66 24.40 39.44
N GLN A 690 48.64 23.66 39.88
CA GLN A 690 48.18 23.66 41.27
C GLN A 690 49.01 22.77 42.20
N LEU A 691 49.66 21.72 41.67
CA LEU A 691 50.52 20.83 42.45
C LEU A 691 51.72 21.54 43.10
N SER A 692 52.24 22.60 42.46
CA SER A 692 53.36 23.38 43.01
C SER A 692 52.94 24.35 44.13
N ARG A 693 51.69 24.81 44.11
CA ARG A 693 51.13 25.80 45.03
C ARG A 693 50.65 25.13 46.32
N VAL A 694 49.97 24.00 46.18
CA VAL A 694 49.51 23.14 47.29
C VAL A 694 50.69 22.73 48.18
N LYS A 695 51.82 22.30 47.61
CA LYS A 695 52.97 21.85 48.40
C LYS A 695 53.59 22.91 49.33
N LYS A 696 53.39 24.21 49.08
CA LYS A 696 53.90 25.30 49.93
C LYS A 696 52.92 25.77 51.01
N GLU A 697 51.64 25.43 50.89
CA GLU A 697 50.59 25.92 51.80
C GLU A 697 50.25 24.93 52.93
N PHE A 698 50.53 23.64 52.72
CA PHE A 698 50.29 22.60 53.73
C PHE A 698 51.37 22.46 54.82
N ASP A 699 52.51 23.17 54.72
CA ASP A 699 53.57 23.18 55.74
C ASP A 699 53.37 24.25 56.84
N LYS A 700 52.28 25.04 56.81
CA LYS A 700 52.08 26.20 57.72
C LYS A 700 50.69 26.27 58.38
N VAL A 701 50.06 25.14 58.68
CA VAL A 701 48.82 25.13 59.49
C VAL A 701 49.08 24.37 60.78
N ILE A 702 49.14 25.10 61.91
CA ILE A 702 49.54 24.55 63.22
C ILE A 702 48.30 24.27 64.11
N ASP A 703 47.13 24.88 63.88
CA ASP A 703 45.88 24.55 64.61
C ASP A 703 44.60 25.11 63.91
N TYR A 704 43.44 24.53 64.25
CA TYR A 704 42.08 24.77 63.77
C TYR A 704 41.61 26.22 63.91
N ALA A 705 42.15 26.98 64.88
CA ALA A 705 41.85 28.40 65.03
C ALA A 705 42.43 29.27 63.89
N HIS A 706 43.48 28.80 63.19
CA HIS A 706 44.07 29.51 62.05
C HIS A 706 43.16 29.48 60.81
N LEU A 707 42.43 28.38 60.60
CA LEU A 707 41.53 28.18 59.46
C LEU A 707 40.29 29.08 59.48
N ILE A 708 39.82 29.48 60.67
CA ILE A 708 38.61 30.31 60.82
C ILE A 708 38.92 31.80 60.58
N ARG A 709 40.17 32.25 60.80
CA ARG A 709 40.55 33.66 60.55
C ARG A 709 40.70 34.03 59.08
N THR A 710 40.95 33.06 58.20
CA THR A 710 41.12 33.26 56.74
C THR A 710 39.80 33.44 55.97
N ARG A 711 38.64 33.43 56.63
CA ARG A 711 37.32 33.49 55.99
C ARG A 711 36.57 34.81 56.27
N LYS A 712 37.26 35.95 56.19
CA LYS A 712 36.62 37.27 56.09
C LYS A 712 36.86 37.87 54.70
N GLU A 713 35.76 38.30 54.10
CA GLU A 713 35.59 38.82 52.74
C GLU A 713 36.60 39.91 52.37
N GLU A 714 37.32 39.73 51.26
CA GLU A 714 37.93 40.85 50.52
C GLU A 714 36.91 41.34 49.47
N PRO A 715 36.69 42.67 49.33
CA PRO A 715 35.89 43.24 48.25
C PRO A 715 36.57 43.00 46.89
N PRO A 716 35.82 43.08 45.77
CA PRO A 716 36.36 42.73 44.46
C PRO A 716 37.52 43.65 44.09
N LYS A 717 38.71 43.08 43.92
CA LYS A 717 39.83 43.77 43.28
C LYS A 717 39.43 44.09 41.83
N PRO A 718 39.71 45.31 41.33
CA PRO A 718 39.52 45.60 39.92
C PRO A 718 40.40 44.66 39.09
N THR A 719 39.85 44.25 37.95
CA THR A 719 40.48 43.43 36.92
C THR A 719 41.91 43.89 36.67
N THR A 720 42.88 43.17 37.26
CA THR A 720 44.26 43.22 36.81
C THR A 720 44.27 42.72 35.39
N THR A 721 44.53 43.63 34.44
CA THR A 721 45.00 43.27 33.11
C THR A 721 46.13 42.26 33.28
N THR A 722 45.92 41.06 32.75
CA THR A 722 46.93 40.02 32.67
C THR A 722 48.19 40.65 32.06
N PRO A 723 49.36 40.60 32.71
CA PRO A 723 50.59 41.10 32.11
C PRO A 723 50.79 40.38 30.76
N ALA A 724 51.26 41.10 29.74
CA ALA A 724 51.60 40.49 28.46
C ALA A 724 52.50 39.26 28.71
N PRO A 725 52.19 38.10 28.10
CA PRO A 725 52.92 36.87 28.36
C PRO A 725 54.41 37.10 28.08
N THR A 726 55.27 36.73 29.04
CA THR A 726 56.72 36.73 28.82
C THR A 726 57.05 35.73 27.71
N ASN A 727 58.15 35.93 26.96
CA ASN A 727 58.56 34.97 25.91
C ASN A 727 58.66 33.52 26.43
N GLU A 728 58.96 33.34 27.71
CA GLU A 728 58.99 32.02 28.37
C GLU A 728 57.58 31.45 28.64
N SER A 729 56.59 32.30 28.98
CA SER A 729 55.18 31.91 29.05
C SER A 729 54.65 31.50 27.68
N LEU A 730 54.93 32.31 26.65
CA LEU A 730 54.49 32.05 25.29
C LEU A 730 55.10 30.75 24.73
N GLU A 731 56.36 30.48 25.05
CA GLU A 731 57.05 29.24 24.64
C GLU A 731 56.54 28.01 25.41
N ASN A 732 56.18 28.17 26.68
CA ASN A 732 55.53 27.11 27.45
C ASN A 732 54.10 26.84 26.96
N ASP A 733 53.34 27.88 26.62
CA ASP A 733 52.01 27.77 26.02
C ASP A 733 52.08 27.11 24.64
N ARG A 734 53.09 27.45 23.83
CA ARG A 734 53.37 26.82 22.54
C ARG A 734 53.69 25.33 22.70
N LYS A 735 54.57 24.97 23.64
CA LYS A 735 54.86 23.56 23.95
C LYS A 735 53.64 22.82 24.53
N ALA A 736 52.80 23.48 25.31
CA ALA A 736 51.56 22.91 25.80
C ALA A 736 50.57 22.65 24.66
N ALA A 737 50.46 23.58 23.71
CA ALA A 737 49.66 23.42 22.50
C ALA A 737 50.19 22.29 21.60
N GLU A 738 51.51 22.20 21.39
CA GLU A 738 52.14 21.10 20.64
C GLU A 738 51.93 19.74 21.32
N ASN A 739 52.03 19.68 22.65
CA ASN A 739 51.76 18.46 23.42
C ASN A 739 50.27 18.06 23.38
N TYR A 740 49.37 19.04 23.45
CA TYR A 740 47.93 18.81 23.29
C TYR A 740 47.61 18.31 21.89
N GLU A 741 48.21 18.90 20.84
CA GLU A 741 47.99 18.48 19.46
C GLU A 741 48.51 17.06 19.21
N LYS A 742 49.65 16.71 19.80
CA LYS A 742 50.17 15.35 19.77
C LYS A 742 49.24 14.37 20.49
N PHE A 743 48.74 14.73 21.66
CA PHE A 743 47.76 13.93 22.39
C PHE A 743 46.46 13.76 21.59
N ARG A 744 45.97 14.83 20.95
CA ARG A 744 44.78 14.81 20.08
C ARG A 744 44.98 13.85 18.92
N LEU A 745 46.11 13.93 18.22
CA LEU A 745 46.45 13.03 17.12
C LEU A 745 46.60 11.57 17.57
N ASP A 746 47.25 11.31 18.70
CA ASP A 746 47.40 9.96 19.24
C ASP A 746 46.04 9.39 19.67
N SER A 747 45.18 10.19 20.30
CA SER A 747 43.81 9.80 20.67
C SER A 747 42.93 9.54 19.44
N GLU A 748 43.02 10.40 18.42
CA GLU A 748 42.31 10.23 17.14
C GLU A 748 42.73 8.93 16.45
N LEU A 749 44.04 8.63 16.44
CA LEU A 749 44.55 7.37 15.90
C LEU A 749 44.04 6.16 16.68
N SER A 750 44.06 6.20 18.02
CA SER A 750 43.52 5.12 18.85
C SER A 750 42.03 4.88 18.63
N GLN A 751 41.22 5.95 18.53
CA GLN A 751 39.78 5.83 18.24
C GLN A 751 39.52 5.28 16.84
N ARG A 752 40.28 5.72 15.82
CA ARG A 752 40.20 5.17 14.46
C ARG A 752 40.51 3.68 14.42
N LEU A 753 41.50 3.22 15.19
CA LEU A 753 41.85 1.81 15.31
C LEU A 753 40.73 1.00 15.98
N ALA A 754 40.10 1.54 17.03
CA ALA A 754 38.98 0.90 17.70
C ALA A 754 37.73 0.74 16.81
N GLN A 755 37.49 1.69 15.88
CA GLN A 755 36.38 1.61 14.93
C GLN A 755 36.56 0.56 13.81
N ASP A 756 37.76 0.03 13.63
CA ASP A 756 38.08 -1.00 12.62
C ASP A 756 38.14 -2.43 13.17
N GLU A 757 37.83 -2.61 14.45
CA GLU A 757 37.79 -3.92 15.10
C GLU A 757 36.61 -4.76 14.59
N GLY A 758 36.80 -6.08 14.47
CA GLY A 758 35.72 -7.00 14.12
C GLY A 758 35.29 -6.99 12.64
N LYS A 759 36.16 -6.60 11.70
CA LYS A 759 35.87 -6.62 10.24
C LYS A 759 35.23 -7.93 9.76
N GLU A 760 35.62 -9.06 10.33
CA GLU A 760 35.08 -10.39 9.98
C GLU A 760 33.58 -10.56 10.31
N GLN A 761 33.07 -9.82 11.31
CA GLN A 761 31.66 -9.87 11.72
C GLN A 761 30.71 -9.28 10.67
N TYR A 762 31.24 -8.44 9.77
CA TYR A 762 30.49 -7.74 8.74
C TYR A 762 30.70 -8.34 7.34
N ASN A 763 31.20 -9.58 7.24
CA ASN A 763 31.38 -10.23 5.95
C ASN A 763 30.04 -10.67 5.35
N LEU A 764 29.73 -10.16 4.16
CA LEU A 764 28.63 -10.68 3.36
C LEU A 764 29.01 -12.04 2.79
N ARG A 765 28.09 -12.99 2.86
CA ARG A 765 28.25 -14.30 2.22
C ARG A 765 27.76 -14.20 0.79
N HIS A 766 28.67 -14.25 -0.17
CA HIS A 766 28.33 -14.36 -1.59
C HIS A 766 28.13 -15.81 -1.99
N ALA A 767 27.35 -16.01 -3.05
CA ALA A 767 27.32 -17.30 -3.73
C ALA A 767 28.73 -17.64 -4.25
N MET A 768 29.10 -18.92 -4.15
CA MET A 768 30.39 -19.38 -4.65
C MET A 768 30.47 -19.14 -6.17
N PRO A 769 31.61 -18.63 -6.69
CA PRO A 769 31.80 -18.44 -8.12
C PRO A 769 31.77 -19.78 -8.89
N LYS A 770 31.55 -19.70 -10.19
CA LYS A 770 31.63 -20.87 -11.09
C LYS A 770 33.08 -21.37 -11.18
N CYS A 771 33.28 -22.69 -11.12
CA CYS A 771 34.61 -23.27 -11.33
C CYS A 771 35.11 -23.02 -12.76
N GLN A 772 36.42 -22.76 -12.91
CA GLN A 772 37.03 -22.58 -14.23
C GLN A 772 37.04 -23.89 -15.03
N ASP A 773 37.28 -25.01 -14.35
CA ASP A 773 37.18 -26.37 -14.92
C ASP A 773 35.79 -26.96 -14.65
N SER A 774 35.10 -27.41 -15.70
CA SER A 774 33.79 -28.07 -15.63
C SER A 774 33.85 -29.48 -15.04
N HIS A 775 35.04 -30.04 -14.83
CA HIS A 775 35.27 -31.35 -14.24
C HIS A 775 36.09 -31.29 -12.94
N ALA A 776 36.15 -30.13 -12.29
CA ALA A 776 36.88 -29.93 -11.05
C ALA A 776 36.52 -31.00 -10.00
N SER A 777 37.54 -31.67 -9.47
CA SER A 777 37.37 -32.66 -8.38
C SER A 777 36.86 -31.99 -7.10
N VAL A 778 36.27 -32.77 -6.18
CA VAL A 778 35.79 -32.24 -4.88
C VAL A 778 36.90 -31.51 -4.11
N GLY A 779 38.15 -31.98 -4.21
CA GLY A 779 39.31 -31.30 -3.63
C GLY A 779 39.56 -29.92 -4.26
N GLN A 780 39.54 -29.84 -5.60
CA GLN A 780 39.71 -28.58 -6.33
C GLN A 780 38.57 -27.59 -6.07
N GLN A 781 37.32 -28.08 -5.94
CA GLN A 781 36.17 -27.22 -5.61
C GLN A 781 36.31 -26.56 -4.24
N VAL A 782 36.87 -27.27 -3.25
CA VAL A 782 37.12 -26.74 -1.90
C VAL A 782 38.30 -25.74 -1.90
N GLU A 783 39.35 -26.03 -2.67
CA GLU A 783 40.51 -25.14 -2.81
C GLU A 783 40.18 -23.84 -3.55
N GLU A 784 39.45 -23.93 -4.67
CA GLU A 784 39.04 -22.80 -5.51
C GLU A 784 37.76 -22.10 -5.01
N LYS A 785 37.10 -22.64 -3.97
CA LYS A 785 35.82 -22.17 -3.42
C LYS A 785 34.76 -21.94 -4.50
N CYS A 786 34.61 -22.89 -5.41
CA CYS A 786 33.77 -22.76 -6.58
C CYS A 786 32.71 -23.86 -6.65
N VAL A 787 31.65 -23.62 -7.43
CA VAL A 787 30.58 -24.60 -7.67
C VAL A 787 30.52 -24.93 -9.17
N LEU A 788 30.40 -26.22 -9.47
CA LEU A 788 30.16 -26.70 -10.83
C LEU A 788 28.74 -26.33 -11.28
N GLU A 789 28.62 -25.86 -12.51
CA GLU A 789 27.32 -25.58 -13.12
C GLU A 789 26.63 -26.91 -13.45
N GLU A 790 25.43 -27.10 -12.91
CA GLU A 790 24.58 -28.22 -13.24
C GLU A 790 24.15 -28.09 -14.70
N ILE A 791 24.52 -29.07 -15.51
CA ILE A 791 24.02 -29.18 -16.87
C ILE A 791 22.56 -29.60 -16.77
N LEU A 792 21.66 -28.63 -16.90
CA LEU A 792 20.24 -28.90 -17.01
C LEU A 792 19.95 -29.57 -18.36
N GLU A 793 19.74 -30.89 -18.32
CA GLU A 793 19.25 -31.65 -19.46
C GLU A 793 17.85 -31.14 -19.83
N GLY A 794 17.61 -30.74 -21.09
CA GLY A 794 16.32 -30.21 -21.52
C GLY A 794 16.39 -29.25 -22.70
N THR A 795 15.22 -28.89 -23.24
CA THR A 795 15.12 -27.90 -24.32
C THR A 795 15.20 -26.50 -23.73
N GLN A 796 16.19 -25.72 -24.17
CA GLN A 796 16.39 -24.34 -23.71
C GLN A 796 15.63 -23.37 -24.62
N LEU A 797 14.83 -22.50 -24.01
CA LEU A 797 14.04 -21.48 -24.68
C LEU A 797 14.45 -20.10 -24.17
N PRO A 798 14.46 -19.05 -25.01
CA PRO A 798 14.77 -17.70 -24.57
C PRO A 798 13.72 -17.20 -23.56
N GLY A 799 14.13 -16.34 -22.62
CA GLY A 799 13.30 -15.86 -21.52
C GLY A 799 12.07 -15.03 -21.91
N ASN A 800 11.95 -14.63 -23.19
CA ASN A 800 10.79 -13.97 -23.76
C ASN A 800 9.75 -14.94 -24.38
N LYS A 801 10.04 -16.25 -24.42
CA LYS A 801 9.11 -17.28 -24.91
C LYS A 801 8.44 -18.00 -23.74
N HIS A 802 7.11 -18.04 -23.77
CA HIS A 802 6.27 -18.64 -22.72
C HIS A 802 5.42 -19.82 -23.24
N TYR A 803 5.83 -20.40 -24.36
CA TYR A 803 5.18 -21.55 -24.96
C TYR A 803 6.18 -22.48 -25.66
N TYR A 804 5.83 -23.76 -25.76
CA TYR A 804 6.66 -24.77 -26.44
C TYR A 804 5.81 -25.88 -27.06
N TYR A 805 6.19 -26.32 -28.27
CA TYR A 805 5.57 -27.45 -28.95
C TYR A 805 6.41 -28.71 -28.73
N MET A 806 5.87 -29.67 -27.98
CA MET A 806 6.44 -31.01 -27.87
C MET A 806 5.92 -31.85 -29.05
N THR A 807 6.83 -32.43 -29.84
CA THR A 807 6.51 -33.21 -31.05
C THR A 807 7.10 -34.63 -30.95
N ASN A 808 6.67 -35.54 -31.82
CA ASN A 808 7.08 -36.96 -31.84
C ASN A 808 6.71 -37.74 -30.58
N LEU A 809 5.56 -37.43 -29.98
CA LEU A 809 5.03 -38.14 -28.82
C LEU A 809 4.19 -39.36 -29.24
N GLU A 810 4.08 -40.35 -28.37
CA GLU A 810 3.24 -41.53 -28.59
C GLU A 810 1.78 -41.24 -28.28
N GLU A 811 0.85 -41.85 -29.03
CA GLU A 811 -0.59 -41.65 -28.84
C GLU A 811 -1.06 -42.19 -27.47
N ALA A 812 -2.07 -41.52 -26.90
CA ALA A 812 -2.74 -41.91 -25.65
C ALA A 812 -1.81 -42.12 -24.42
N SER A 813 -0.62 -41.54 -24.43
CA SER A 813 0.42 -41.71 -23.42
C SER A 813 0.51 -40.49 -22.49
N PHE A 814 0.91 -40.71 -21.24
CA PHE A 814 1.12 -39.66 -20.25
C PHE A 814 2.60 -39.23 -20.24
N TYR A 815 2.82 -37.92 -20.17
CA TYR A 815 4.12 -37.29 -20.10
C TYR A 815 4.16 -36.39 -18.86
N ARG A 816 5.18 -36.58 -18.03
CA ARG A 816 5.51 -35.63 -16.95
C ARG A 816 6.38 -34.55 -17.56
N VAL A 817 5.90 -33.32 -17.54
CA VAL A 817 6.56 -32.16 -18.13
C VAL A 817 7.00 -31.25 -16.99
N THR A 818 8.24 -30.79 -17.03
CA THR A 818 8.73 -29.79 -16.08
C THR A 818 9.28 -28.56 -16.78
N VAL A 819 9.06 -27.40 -16.16
CA VAL A 819 9.55 -26.11 -16.66
C VAL A 819 10.26 -25.37 -15.53
N SER A 820 11.48 -24.94 -15.80
CA SER A 820 12.29 -24.12 -14.89
C SER A 820 12.67 -22.80 -15.55
N ALA A 821 12.61 -21.70 -14.80
CA ALA A 821 13.04 -20.38 -15.25
C ALA A 821 14.46 -20.12 -14.74
N CYS A 822 15.37 -19.62 -15.59
CA CYS A 822 16.75 -19.34 -15.22
C CYS A 822 17.04 -17.84 -15.29
N VAL A 823 17.72 -17.33 -14.28
CA VAL A 823 18.18 -15.93 -14.21
C VAL A 823 19.62 -15.84 -14.73
N GLU A 824 19.94 -14.73 -15.39
CA GLU A 824 21.31 -14.45 -15.83
C GLU A 824 22.23 -14.09 -14.66
N GLY A 825 23.47 -14.59 -14.69
CA GLY A 825 24.51 -14.22 -13.70
C GLY A 825 24.46 -14.98 -12.36
N VAL A 826 23.55 -15.95 -12.19
CA VAL A 826 23.45 -16.78 -10.98
C VAL A 826 23.80 -18.24 -11.32
N VAL A 827 24.86 -18.79 -10.70
CA VAL A 827 25.28 -20.19 -10.88
C VAL A 827 24.20 -21.12 -10.36
N ASN A 828 23.73 -22.06 -11.19
CA ASN A 828 22.58 -22.93 -10.90
C ASN A 828 21.30 -22.14 -10.52
N GLY A 829 21.19 -20.91 -11.00
CA GLY A 829 20.11 -19.96 -10.69
C GLY A 829 18.78 -20.23 -11.37
N CYS A 830 18.46 -21.49 -11.63
CA CYS A 830 17.18 -21.88 -12.22
C CYS A 830 16.17 -22.21 -11.13
N SER A 831 14.92 -21.77 -11.25
CA SER A 831 13.84 -22.04 -10.31
C SER A 831 13.70 -23.53 -10.02
N THR A 832 13.05 -23.87 -8.91
CA THR A 832 12.58 -25.25 -8.75
C THR A 832 11.65 -25.60 -9.92
N PRO A 833 11.77 -26.80 -10.52
CA PRO A 833 10.97 -27.19 -11.66
C PRO A 833 9.49 -27.25 -11.28
N THR A 834 8.65 -26.51 -12.01
CA THR A 834 7.20 -26.68 -11.91
C THR A 834 6.82 -27.88 -12.77
N GLU A 835 6.11 -28.86 -12.20
CA GLU A 835 5.72 -30.08 -12.89
C GLU A 835 4.23 -30.12 -13.24
N VAL A 836 3.91 -30.77 -14.35
CA VAL A 836 2.53 -31.09 -14.77
C VAL A 836 2.51 -32.43 -15.52
N LEU A 837 1.46 -33.22 -15.30
CA LEU A 837 1.24 -34.46 -16.06
C LEU A 837 0.27 -34.17 -17.21
N LEU A 838 0.71 -34.42 -18.45
CA LEU A 838 -0.08 -34.15 -19.66
C LEU A 838 -0.27 -35.43 -20.47
N LYS A 839 -1.45 -35.58 -21.09
CA LYS A 839 -1.78 -36.75 -21.91
C LYS A 839 -1.88 -36.36 -23.39
N THR A 840 -1.31 -37.18 -24.27
CA THR A 840 -1.49 -37.02 -25.72
C THR A 840 -2.88 -37.46 -26.17
N TRP A 841 -3.38 -36.80 -27.22
CA TRP A 841 -4.70 -37.08 -27.78
C TRP A 841 -4.84 -38.53 -28.31
N SER A 842 -6.02 -39.14 -28.15
CA SER A 842 -6.34 -40.48 -28.71
C SER A 842 -7.43 -40.39 -29.76
N ARG A 843 -7.21 -41.02 -30.92
CA ARG A 843 -8.18 -41.08 -32.03
C ARG A 843 -9.44 -41.92 -31.75
N THR A 844 -9.45 -42.78 -30.72
CA THR A 844 -10.55 -43.74 -30.47
C THR A 844 -11.84 -43.15 -29.89
N ASN A 845 -11.87 -41.87 -29.49
CA ASN A 845 -13.06 -41.25 -28.87
C ASN A 845 -14.08 -40.63 -29.83
N ARG A 846 -14.03 -40.93 -31.14
CA ARG A 846 -14.97 -40.35 -32.14
C ARG A 846 -16.17 -41.23 -32.51
N THR A 847 -16.30 -42.45 -31.99
CA THR A 847 -17.35 -43.38 -32.45
C THR A 847 -18.62 -43.47 -31.60
N ASN A 848 -18.72 -42.80 -30.45
CA ASN A 848 -19.92 -42.84 -29.59
C ASN A 848 -20.55 -41.46 -29.34
N ALA A 849 -20.74 -40.68 -30.40
CA ALA A 849 -21.61 -39.50 -30.37
C ALA A 849 -22.19 -39.24 -31.77
N ASN A 850 -23.09 -40.12 -32.19
CA ASN A 850 -24.20 -39.80 -33.09
C ASN A 850 -25.49 -40.06 -32.35
#